data_AF-A0A3N4KRH8-F1
#
_entry.id   AF-A0A3N4KRH8-F1
#
_cell.length_a   1.000
_cell.length_b   1.000
_cell.length_c   1.000
_cell.angle_alpha   90.00
_cell.angle_beta   90.00
_cell.angle_gamma   90.00
#
_symmetry.space_group_name_H-M   'P 1'
#
loop_
_entity.id
_entity.type
_entity.pdbx_description
1 polymer ?
#
loop_
_entity_poly.entity_id
_entity_poly.type
_entity_poly.pdbx_seq_one_letter_code
_entity_poly.pdbx_strand_id
1 'polypeptide(L)'
;MRPVGVPAAAIPGLLLLLFTTCASASTAILGMDFGQEYIKAALVKPGIPLEIVLTKDTKRKEASAIGFKPSNAPVKEGEFAYPERLYGTDAVNLAARFPHDVYPNLKQLLGQHIMEDEVMTYSSRYPAVNIIPSSFRSTVAFKTSSAPPVDYGEGSFMVEELLAMEFKNIVSNAEALAGPGTKIKNVVFTIPAFFRAEEKHAIELAAKLAGLKVMSFVSDGLAVGINYATTRTFDEKNPEYHIIYDMGAGSTTATVLRFQGKTVKDVGRFTKTVQEVSVLGVGYDRNLGGDIFNQKIFDVLLDDFTSSPKAKKLLEENPKLKEDVKRNGRAAAKLWREATRVRQILSANTETVGSVESLFNEIDFRSNKVLRSTFEELLAEYEDRITKPIVDAISNSGISLDQVNTLILHGGAVRTPFVGKKLEEIMGGHAKISKNVNPDEAAVFGATFKGAAESGGFRVKEIRTHDISAYAVSLKYKKDGESAKETTQQIFPYFAKMGQEKIVPFPKQTDFDFSVLFNLPPRPQDPKQRPGHELLDVVKVQNLTASVQKLSDDFGCEAKDIFTKFSMEISERNGLPKITKGWVECTVETVEEPPKKEGMVEGVKGFFGLGKKKDGEQEVLEEADKTDSKSASSKTASSGKSSASAETSTKEEDLTPKIVKKLQTIPLSYTVEKDGFPEILEKDKEALISKIQGFDKFDKNRHDIEEARNVLEAFTYRGRDYLEDGLFVAASTAEEREKLEALLSQTTDWLYDEGYTADLAAIKQKLADLKALVEPITNRKTEKQKRPEEIKALEDAIEQTEGLIELFNNKPPTPDSELEDAEVPQVPEIDTKALEKAQEETKAWLEKVKADQDVKADYEDPVFTVKELQKKKEALNKHVMDVLQQQKIMERIQKAEAKAAASSSSSASAASASSASASAASASSAAEAEATPNVLEEVVEEKLAEEKEAEAKKGHDEL
;
A
#
# COMPACT_ATOMS: atom_id res chain seq x y z
N MET A 1 12.54 -10.46 50.60
CA MET A 1 11.65 -10.23 49.42
C MET A 1 11.78 -11.45 48.50
N ARG A 2 10.66 -12.09 48.12
CA ARG A 2 10.62 -13.14 47.08
C ARG A 2 10.03 -12.54 45.80
N PRO A 3 10.47 -12.93 44.60
CA PRO A 3 9.86 -12.47 43.36
C PRO A 3 8.46 -13.06 43.20
N VAL A 4 7.49 -12.23 42.79
CA VAL A 4 6.15 -12.70 42.41
C VAL A 4 6.25 -13.32 41.02
N GLY A 5 5.94 -14.60 40.90
CA GLY A 5 5.97 -15.31 39.62
C GLY A 5 4.82 -14.90 38.71
N VAL A 6 5.14 -14.46 37.50
CA VAL A 6 4.14 -14.27 36.43
C VAL A 6 3.66 -15.66 35.98
N PRO A 7 2.35 -15.91 35.83
CA PRO A 7 1.85 -17.22 35.42
C PRO A 7 2.30 -17.58 34.00
N ALA A 8 2.74 -18.82 33.79
CA ALA A 8 3.32 -19.28 32.53
C ALA A 8 2.38 -19.18 31.31
N ALA A 9 1.07 -19.05 31.52
CA ALA A 9 0.07 -18.83 30.48
C ALA A 9 0.04 -17.38 29.92
N ALA A 10 0.61 -16.40 30.63
CA ALA A 10 0.65 -15.01 30.16
C ALA A 10 1.66 -14.80 29.01
N ILE A 11 2.75 -15.59 28.97
CA ILE A 11 3.83 -15.44 27.98
C ILE A 11 3.37 -15.86 26.57
N PRO A 12 2.67 -17.00 26.36
CA PRO A 12 2.07 -17.34 25.06
C PRO A 12 1.02 -16.33 24.59
N GLY A 13 0.16 -15.83 25.49
CA GLY A 13 -0.86 -14.83 25.14
C GLY A 13 -0.27 -13.49 24.70
N LEU A 14 0.76 -13.01 25.40
CA LEU A 14 1.49 -11.79 25.03
C LEU A 14 2.25 -11.96 23.71
N LEU A 15 2.83 -13.14 23.46
CA LEU A 15 3.44 -13.49 22.17
C LEU A 15 2.39 -13.52 21.04
N LEU A 16 1.21 -14.10 21.25
CA LEU A 16 0.13 -14.13 20.25
C LEU A 16 -0.32 -12.72 19.86
N LEU A 17 -0.50 -11.83 20.85
CA LEU A 17 -0.85 -10.42 20.62
C LEU A 17 0.25 -9.64 19.88
N LEU A 18 1.52 -9.93 20.17
CA LEU A 18 2.65 -9.37 19.40
C LEU A 18 2.67 -9.88 17.95
N PHE A 19 2.33 -11.16 17.72
CA PHE A 19 2.23 -11.69 16.35
C PHE A 19 1.08 -11.08 15.55
N THR A 20 -0.11 -10.84 16.13
CA THR A 20 -1.25 -10.25 15.40
C THR A 20 -1.01 -8.79 15.01
N THR A 21 -0.37 -8.00 15.89
CA THR A 21 -0.01 -6.60 15.61
C THR A 21 1.09 -6.49 14.56
N CYS A 22 2.12 -7.35 14.59
CA CYS A 22 3.16 -7.36 13.56
C CYS A 22 2.69 -7.90 12.20
N ALA A 23 1.82 -8.92 12.16
CA ALA A 23 1.30 -9.49 10.91
C ALA A 23 0.40 -8.51 10.13
N SER A 24 -0.34 -7.65 10.83
CA SER A 24 -1.18 -6.61 10.21
C SER A 24 -0.34 -5.55 9.49
N ALA A 25 0.84 -5.21 10.02
CA ALA A 25 1.74 -4.26 9.36
C ALA A 25 2.51 -4.86 8.17
N SER A 26 2.76 -6.19 8.16
CA SER A 26 3.47 -6.84 7.03
C SER A 26 2.63 -7.03 5.77
N THR A 27 1.30 -6.82 5.85
CA THR A 27 0.36 -7.03 4.73
C THR A 27 -0.10 -5.76 4.04
N ALA A 28 0.11 -4.56 4.61
CA ALA A 28 -0.29 -3.31 3.96
C ALA A 28 0.55 -3.03 2.71
N ILE A 29 -0.11 -2.84 1.56
CA ILE A 29 0.50 -2.53 0.27
C ILE A 29 0.04 -1.15 -0.20
N LEU A 30 1.01 -0.30 -0.55
CA LEU A 30 0.77 1.03 -1.11
C LEU A 30 1.15 1.02 -2.60
N GLY A 31 0.20 1.25 -3.50
CA GLY A 31 0.54 1.61 -4.87
C GLY A 31 0.70 3.12 -5.00
N MET A 32 1.67 3.58 -5.79
CA MET A 32 1.88 4.98 -6.13
C MET A 32 1.95 5.16 -7.65
N ASP A 33 1.03 5.95 -8.22
CA ASP A 33 1.25 6.62 -9.50
C ASP A 33 2.07 7.88 -9.24
N PHE A 34 3.37 7.77 -9.44
CA PHE A 34 4.29 8.90 -9.38
C PHE A 34 4.23 9.68 -10.69
N GLY A 35 3.20 10.51 -10.86
CA GLY A 35 3.02 11.34 -12.06
C GLY A 35 3.90 12.59 -12.09
N GLN A 36 4.07 13.18 -13.28
CA GLN A 36 4.87 14.41 -13.48
C GLN A 36 4.29 15.62 -12.74
N GLU A 37 2.97 15.84 -12.80
CA GLU A 37 2.26 16.97 -12.17
C GLU A 37 1.52 16.56 -10.90
N TYR A 38 1.09 15.28 -10.81
CA TYR A 38 0.34 14.76 -9.66
C TYR A 38 0.75 13.34 -9.28
N ILE A 39 1.02 13.15 -7.98
CA ILE A 39 1.11 11.84 -7.33
C ILE A 39 -0.31 11.40 -6.94
N LYS A 40 -0.63 10.12 -7.14
CA LYS A 40 -1.78 9.47 -6.48
C LYS A 40 -1.27 8.21 -5.81
N ALA A 41 -1.88 7.86 -4.69
CA ALA A 41 -1.60 6.62 -4.00
C ALA A 41 -2.89 5.88 -3.68
N ALA A 42 -2.83 4.56 -3.65
CA ALA A 42 -3.93 3.72 -3.18
C ALA A 42 -3.38 2.67 -2.21
N LEU A 43 -4.13 2.41 -1.15
CA LEU A 43 -3.80 1.49 -0.08
C LEU A 43 -4.69 0.24 -0.20
N VAL A 44 -4.13 -0.91 0.18
CA VAL A 44 -4.93 -2.09 0.51
C VAL A 44 -4.31 -2.77 1.74
N LYS A 45 -5.15 -3.14 2.70
CA LYS A 45 -4.75 -3.89 3.90
C LYS A 45 -5.92 -4.74 4.43
N PRO A 46 -5.70 -5.71 5.32
CA PRO A 46 -6.82 -6.37 6.00
C PRO A 46 -7.76 -5.35 6.66
N GLY A 47 -9.05 -5.44 6.35
CA GLY A 47 -10.08 -4.50 6.82
C GLY A 47 -10.26 -3.22 5.98
N ILE A 48 -9.34 -2.87 5.09
CA ILE A 48 -9.49 -1.73 4.15
C ILE A 48 -9.39 -2.27 2.71
N PRO A 49 -10.48 -2.22 1.92
CA PRO A 49 -10.44 -2.65 0.52
C PRO A 49 -9.49 -1.74 -0.29
N LEU A 50 -9.32 -2.03 -1.57
CA LEU A 50 -8.50 -1.21 -2.45
C LEU A 50 -9.05 0.23 -2.52
N GLU A 51 -8.41 1.18 -1.84
CA GLU A 51 -8.92 2.52 -1.57
C GLU A 51 -7.89 3.61 -1.89
N ILE A 52 -8.36 4.78 -2.34
CA ILE A 52 -7.47 5.91 -2.65
C ILE A 52 -6.98 6.58 -1.37
N VAL A 53 -5.69 6.89 -1.29
CA VAL A 53 -5.12 7.72 -0.22
C VAL A 53 -5.43 9.18 -0.53
N LEU A 54 -6.24 9.80 0.32
CA LEU A 54 -6.54 11.22 0.23
C LEU A 54 -5.41 12.08 0.81
N THR A 55 -5.22 13.29 0.30
CA THR A 55 -4.39 14.29 0.97
C THR A 55 -5.10 14.81 2.23
N LYS A 56 -4.36 15.52 3.09
CA LYS A 56 -4.93 16.27 4.24
C LYS A 56 -6.09 17.22 3.87
N ASP A 57 -6.15 17.68 2.61
CA ASP A 57 -7.23 18.53 2.08
C ASP A 57 -8.40 17.71 1.50
N THR A 58 -8.46 16.41 1.75
CA THR A 58 -9.40 15.43 1.16
C THR A 58 -9.32 15.28 -0.37
N LYS A 59 -8.22 15.71 -1.00
CA LYS A 59 -8.04 15.57 -2.47
C LYS A 59 -7.59 14.16 -2.82
N ARG A 60 -8.08 13.63 -3.95
CA ARG A 60 -7.75 12.28 -4.49
C ARG A 60 -6.40 12.20 -5.23
N LYS A 61 -5.67 13.32 -5.31
CA LYS A 61 -4.34 13.45 -5.91
C LYS A 61 -3.59 14.61 -5.28
N GLU A 62 -2.30 14.44 -5.05
CA GLU A 62 -1.39 15.46 -4.55
C GLU A 62 -0.56 16.01 -5.72
N ALA A 63 -0.21 17.31 -5.72
CA ALA A 63 0.71 17.82 -6.74
C ALA A 63 2.12 17.26 -6.49
N SER A 64 2.87 16.96 -7.54
CA SER A 64 4.24 16.45 -7.42
C SER A 64 5.19 17.62 -7.12
N ALA A 65 5.21 18.08 -5.88
CA ALA A 65 6.01 19.22 -5.45
C ALA A 65 6.30 19.21 -3.95
N ILE A 66 7.51 19.62 -3.60
CA ILE A 66 7.94 19.99 -2.25
C ILE A 66 8.45 21.43 -2.24
N GLY A 67 8.26 22.13 -1.11
CA GLY A 67 8.81 23.46 -0.90
C GLY A 67 9.27 23.67 0.54
N PHE A 68 10.26 24.53 0.71
CA PHE A 68 10.75 24.97 2.01
C PHE A 68 10.32 26.42 2.25
N LYS A 69 9.58 26.64 3.34
CA LYS A 69 9.29 27.98 3.85
C LYS A 69 10.31 28.26 4.97
N PRO A 70 11.15 29.30 4.85
CA PRO A 70 12.19 29.58 5.84
C PRO A 70 11.59 29.76 7.24
N SER A 71 12.31 29.27 8.25
CA SER A 71 11.86 29.32 9.64
C SER A 71 11.91 30.76 10.16
N ASN A 72 10.86 31.16 10.89
CA ASN A 72 10.83 32.41 11.64
C ASN A 72 11.35 32.24 13.08
N ALA A 73 11.70 31.02 13.51
CA ALA A 73 12.14 30.75 14.87
C ALA A 73 13.59 31.25 15.09
N PRO A 74 13.92 31.79 16.28
CA PRO A 74 15.29 32.15 16.62
C PRO A 74 16.16 30.89 16.70
N VAL A 75 17.13 30.80 15.80
CA VAL A 75 18.08 29.68 15.71
C VAL A 75 19.26 29.99 16.64
N LYS A 76 19.67 29.04 17.47
CA LYS A 76 20.90 29.21 18.27
C LYS A 76 22.12 29.10 17.36
N GLU A 77 23.16 29.86 17.70
CA GLU A 77 24.42 29.83 16.97
C GLU A 77 25.01 28.40 16.95
N GLY A 78 25.13 27.83 15.74
CA GLY A 78 25.59 26.45 15.51
C GLY A 78 24.51 25.37 15.41
N GLU A 79 23.21 25.66 15.59
CA GLU A 79 22.11 24.71 15.36
C GLU A 79 21.53 24.82 13.93
N PHE A 80 21.04 23.72 13.34
CA PHE A 80 20.38 23.75 12.03
C PHE A 80 19.00 24.41 12.11
N ALA A 81 18.79 25.42 11.26
CA ALA A 81 17.48 26.01 11.03
C ALA A 81 16.65 25.11 10.10
N TYR A 82 15.87 24.17 10.64
CA TYR A 82 14.89 23.43 9.84
C TYR A 82 13.83 24.40 9.31
N PRO A 83 13.65 24.56 7.98
CA PRO A 83 12.49 25.23 7.42
C PRO A 83 11.24 24.37 7.59
N GLU A 84 10.09 24.99 7.46
CA GLU A 84 8.81 24.29 7.33
C GLU A 84 8.74 23.61 5.96
N ARG A 85 8.60 22.28 5.95
CA ARG A 85 8.34 21.53 4.72
C ARG A 85 6.88 21.63 4.35
N LEU A 86 6.63 21.90 3.08
CA LEU A 86 5.30 21.95 2.48
C LEU A 86 5.27 21.06 1.25
N TYR A 87 4.12 20.43 1.04
CA TYR A 87 3.93 19.41 0.01
C TYR A 87 2.74 19.76 -0.88
N GLY A 88 2.75 19.24 -2.11
CA GLY A 88 1.60 19.27 -2.99
C GLY A 88 1.11 20.67 -3.30
N THR A 89 -0.18 20.91 -3.05
CA THR A 89 -0.82 22.20 -3.37
C THR A 89 -0.18 23.36 -2.59
N ASP A 90 0.28 23.13 -1.36
CA ASP A 90 0.86 24.19 -0.52
C ASP A 90 2.23 24.63 -1.02
N ALA A 91 3.06 23.67 -1.44
CA ALA A 91 4.33 23.94 -2.10
C ALA A 91 4.12 24.79 -3.37
N VAL A 92 3.23 24.34 -4.27
CA VAL A 92 2.94 25.04 -5.54
C VAL A 92 2.38 26.45 -5.29
N ASN A 93 1.52 26.63 -4.28
CA ASN A 93 0.98 27.95 -3.91
C ASN A 93 2.07 28.94 -3.44
N LEU A 94 3.16 28.44 -2.84
CA LEU A 94 4.29 29.27 -2.42
C LEU A 94 5.29 29.58 -3.53
N ALA A 95 5.22 28.95 -4.70
CA ALA A 95 6.19 29.16 -5.80
C ALA A 95 6.34 30.64 -6.20
N ALA A 96 5.28 31.45 -6.11
CA ALA A 96 5.37 32.89 -6.40
C ALA A 96 6.03 33.72 -5.27
N ARG A 97 6.11 33.20 -4.04
CA ARG A 97 6.69 33.86 -2.87
C ARG A 97 8.13 33.41 -2.59
N PHE A 98 8.40 32.12 -2.73
CA PHE A 98 9.71 31.49 -2.50
C PHE A 98 10.17 30.70 -3.75
N PRO A 99 10.33 31.35 -4.93
CA PRO A 99 10.55 30.68 -6.21
C PRO A 99 11.89 29.91 -6.33
N HIS A 100 12.79 30.07 -5.36
CA HIS A 100 14.09 29.41 -5.28
C HIS A 100 14.09 28.14 -4.39
N ASP A 101 13.06 28.00 -3.54
CA ASP A 101 12.93 26.94 -2.53
C ASP A 101 11.65 26.10 -2.71
N VAL A 102 11.04 26.14 -3.91
CA VAL A 102 9.93 25.27 -4.31
C VAL A 102 10.35 24.47 -5.54
N TYR A 103 10.13 23.15 -5.49
CA TYR A 103 10.65 22.18 -6.46
C TYR A 103 9.49 21.34 -7.05
N PRO A 104 8.73 21.85 -8.04
CA PRO A 104 7.66 21.10 -8.68
C PRO A 104 8.18 20.17 -9.78
N ASN A 105 7.45 19.10 -10.08
CA ASN A 105 7.61 18.27 -11.27
C ASN A 105 8.99 17.57 -11.38
N LEU A 106 9.54 17.13 -10.25
CA LEU A 106 10.87 16.51 -10.12
C LEU A 106 11.09 15.22 -10.95
N LYS A 107 10.02 14.52 -11.36
CA LYS A 107 10.12 13.22 -12.07
C LYS A 107 11.01 13.26 -13.33
N GLN A 108 11.02 14.36 -14.09
CA GLN A 108 11.87 14.49 -15.29
C GLN A 108 13.37 14.66 -15.01
N LEU A 109 13.77 14.83 -13.73
CA LEU A 109 15.16 14.99 -13.30
C LEU A 109 15.77 13.69 -12.73
N LEU A 110 14.97 12.63 -12.58
CA LEU A 110 15.41 11.33 -12.09
C LEU A 110 16.60 10.81 -12.90
N GLY A 111 17.73 10.58 -12.24
CA GLY A 111 18.92 10.01 -12.88
C GLY A 111 19.49 10.84 -14.04
N GLN A 112 19.21 12.15 -14.10
CA GLN A 112 19.72 13.01 -15.18
C GLN A 112 21.04 13.70 -14.79
N HIS A 113 21.93 13.86 -15.76
CA HIS A 113 23.07 14.77 -15.66
C HIS A 113 22.63 16.22 -15.95
N ILE A 114 23.31 17.21 -15.37
CA ILE A 114 22.91 18.63 -15.45
C ILE A 114 22.86 19.23 -16.87
N MET A 115 23.40 18.52 -17.87
CA MET A 115 23.47 18.95 -19.28
C MET A 115 22.41 18.30 -20.18
N GLU A 116 21.51 17.46 -19.65
CA GLU A 116 20.44 16.83 -20.44
C GLU A 116 19.32 17.82 -20.77
N ASP A 117 18.66 17.63 -21.92
CA ASP A 117 17.62 18.53 -22.45
C ASP A 117 16.42 18.66 -21.50
N GLU A 118 16.08 17.60 -20.76
CA GLU A 118 15.06 17.59 -19.71
C GLU A 118 15.41 18.54 -18.54
N VAL A 119 16.69 18.64 -18.16
CA VAL A 119 17.16 19.53 -17.09
C VAL A 119 17.14 20.99 -17.55
N MET A 120 17.56 21.24 -18.80
CA MET A 120 17.47 22.56 -19.41
C MET A 120 16.01 23.03 -19.53
N THR A 121 15.10 22.12 -19.90
CA THR A 121 13.66 22.37 -19.94
C THR A 121 13.11 22.71 -18.55
N TYR A 122 13.49 21.96 -17.51
CA TYR A 122 13.14 22.27 -16.11
C TYR A 122 13.62 23.67 -15.71
N SER A 123 14.90 23.96 -15.92
CA SER A 123 15.54 25.23 -15.56
C SER A 123 14.85 26.43 -16.22
N SER A 124 14.47 26.30 -17.51
CA SER A 124 13.76 27.36 -18.23
C SER A 124 12.36 27.69 -17.64
N ARG A 125 11.73 26.71 -16.99
CA ARG A 125 10.40 26.83 -16.38
C ARG A 125 10.45 27.32 -14.92
N TYR A 126 11.51 26.94 -14.21
CA TYR A 126 11.74 27.27 -12.80
C TYR A 126 13.07 28.05 -12.62
N PRO A 127 13.21 29.25 -13.21
CA PRO A 127 14.48 29.95 -13.42
C PRO A 127 15.18 30.45 -12.14
N ALA A 128 14.48 30.41 -11.00
CA ALA A 128 15.04 30.79 -9.69
C ALA A 128 15.54 29.58 -8.88
N VAL A 129 15.24 28.34 -9.31
CA VAL A 129 15.72 27.12 -8.67
C VAL A 129 17.18 26.89 -9.05
N ASN A 130 18.07 26.83 -8.05
CA ASN A 130 19.51 26.71 -8.28
C ASN A 130 19.93 25.24 -8.45
N ILE A 131 20.08 24.81 -9.71
CA ILE A 131 20.48 23.47 -10.11
C ILE A 131 22.01 23.35 -10.10
N ILE A 132 22.53 22.33 -9.42
CA ILE A 132 23.96 22.00 -9.33
C ILE A 132 24.18 20.49 -9.52
N PRO A 133 25.39 20.01 -9.85
CA PRO A 133 25.69 18.58 -9.79
C PRO A 133 25.75 18.08 -8.35
N SER A 134 25.19 16.90 -8.10
CA SER A 134 25.28 16.17 -6.84
C SER A 134 26.72 15.76 -6.55
N SER A 135 27.20 16.05 -5.35
CA SER A 135 28.51 15.62 -4.86
C SER A 135 28.66 14.09 -4.74
N PHE A 136 27.53 13.36 -4.62
CA PHE A 136 27.53 11.90 -4.46
C PHE A 136 27.48 11.15 -5.80
N ARG A 137 26.72 11.67 -6.78
CA ARG A 137 26.35 10.93 -7.99
C ARG A 137 26.59 11.68 -9.30
N SER A 138 26.97 12.96 -9.28
CA SER A 138 27.01 13.85 -10.46
C SER A 138 25.67 14.03 -11.20
N THR A 139 24.57 13.50 -10.66
CA THR A 139 23.18 13.76 -11.09
C THR A 139 22.71 15.14 -10.62
N VAL A 140 21.48 15.55 -10.95
CA VAL A 140 20.90 16.81 -10.47
C VAL A 140 20.76 16.86 -8.94
N ALA A 141 21.20 17.97 -8.36
CA ALA A 141 20.91 18.40 -6.99
C ALA A 141 20.53 19.90 -6.98
N PHE A 142 20.00 20.37 -5.85
CA PHE A 142 19.55 21.75 -5.67
C PHE A 142 20.25 22.42 -4.50
N LYS A 143 20.60 23.70 -4.66
CA LYS A 143 21.09 24.55 -3.57
C LYS A 143 19.96 25.45 -3.06
N THR A 144 19.72 25.43 -1.75
CA THR A 144 18.68 26.22 -1.07
C THR A 144 19.31 27.32 -0.21
N SER A 145 18.58 28.43 -0.03
CA SER A 145 18.91 29.47 0.96
C SER A 145 18.10 29.33 2.26
N SER A 146 16.91 28.72 2.22
CA SER A 146 16.02 28.62 3.39
C SER A 146 16.32 27.44 4.32
N ALA A 147 17.13 26.46 3.88
CA ALA A 147 17.55 25.32 4.70
C ALA A 147 19.08 25.21 4.73
N PRO A 148 19.84 26.17 5.31
CA PRO A 148 21.29 26.27 5.15
C PRO A 148 22.06 25.10 5.79
N PRO A 149 22.76 24.26 5.00
CA PRO A 149 23.56 23.11 5.43
C PRO A 149 24.10 23.07 6.87
N VAL A 150 23.60 22.18 7.74
CA VAL A 150 24.50 21.57 8.74
C VAL A 150 25.30 20.49 8.01
N ASP A 151 26.61 20.48 8.22
CA ASP A 151 27.60 19.75 7.44
C ASP A 151 27.19 18.31 7.09
N TYR A 152 26.84 18.09 5.82
CA TYR A 152 27.20 16.96 4.95
C TYR A 152 26.62 17.24 3.54
N GLY A 153 27.48 17.46 2.52
CA GLY A 153 27.05 17.61 1.11
C GLY A 153 26.91 19.05 0.55
N GLU A 154 27.88 19.94 0.83
CA GLU A 154 28.02 21.31 0.26
C GLU A 154 26.76 22.22 0.30
N GLY A 155 25.83 21.90 1.19
CA GLY A 155 24.60 22.66 1.37
C GLY A 155 23.53 22.40 0.31
N SER A 156 23.38 21.15 -0.13
CA SER A 156 22.49 20.75 -1.23
C SER A 156 21.46 19.67 -0.87
N PHE A 157 20.47 19.51 -1.74
CA PHE A 157 19.44 18.46 -1.71
C PHE A 157 19.44 17.70 -3.03
N MET A 158 19.57 16.37 -2.98
CA MET A 158 19.42 15.53 -4.17
C MET A 158 17.95 15.43 -4.59
N VAL A 159 17.68 15.18 -5.87
CA VAL A 159 16.32 14.86 -6.36
C VAL A 159 15.74 13.68 -5.57
N GLU A 160 16.53 12.63 -5.35
CA GLU A 160 16.12 11.45 -4.59
C GLU A 160 15.85 11.74 -3.09
N GLU A 161 16.50 12.77 -2.52
CA GLU A 161 16.25 13.19 -1.14
C GLU A 161 14.92 13.95 -1.02
N LEU A 162 14.66 14.90 -1.94
CA LEU A 162 13.39 15.63 -2.00
C LEU A 162 12.21 14.68 -2.26
N LEU A 163 12.37 13.73 -3.17
CA LEU A 163 11.35 12.71 -3.44
C LEU A 163 11.14 11.75 -2.26
N ALA A 164 12.18 11.43 -1.50
CA ALA A 164 12.01 10.68 -0.26
C ALA A 164 11.12 11.43 0.75
N MET A 165 11.24 12.75 0.84
CA MET A 165 10.36 13.58 1.67
C MET A 165 8.92 13.59 1.15
N GLU A 166 8.70 13.75 -0.17
CA GLU A 166 7.36 13.63 -0.78
C GLU A 166 6.73 12.25 -0.53
N PHE A 167 7.49 11.16 -0.72
CA PHE A 167 7.00 9.81 -0.46
C PHE A 167 6.62 9.60 1.01
N LYS A 168 7.34 10.21 1.97
CA LYS A 168 6.98 10.16 3.39
C LYS A 168 5.69 10.93 3.71
N ASN A 169 5.40 12.03 3.01
CA ASN A 169 4.11 12.73 3.12
C ASN A 169 2.96 11.81 2.65
N ILE A 170 3.12 11.17 1.49
CA ILE A 170 2.13 10.19 0.96
C ILE A 170 1.95 9.00 1.93
N VAL A 171 3.04 8.47 2.50
CA VAL A 171 2.99 7.41 3.52
C VAL A 171 2.27 7.88 4.79
N SER A 172 2.51 9.11 5.25
CA SER A 172 1.80 9.68 6.41
C SER A 172 0.29 9.76 6.15
N ASN A 173 -0.13 10.20 4.97
CA ASN A 173 -1.54 10.21 4.56
C ASN A 173 -2.12 8.78 4.50
N ALA A 174 -1.35 7.81 4.01
CA ALA A 174 -1.76 6.41 3.93
C ALA A 174 -1.83 5.73 5.32
N GLU A 175 -0.94 6.08 6.25
CA GLU A 175 -0.99 5.61 7.65
C GLU A 175 -2.16 6.24 8.41
N ALA A 176 -2.53 7.48 8.10
CA ALA A 176 -3.74 8.11 8.63
C ALA A 176 -5.01 7.37 8.16
N LEU A 177 -5.12 7.06 6.85
CA LEU A 177 -6.20 6.22 6.31
C LEU A 177 -6.20 4.81 6.93
N ALA A 178 -5.01 4.23 7.17
CA ALA A 178 -4.89 2.91 7.78
C ALA A 178 -5.31 2.88 9.27
N GLY A 179 -5.34 4.01 9.95
CA GLY A 179 -5.60 4.09 11.39
C GLY A 179 -4.40 3.65 12.26
N PRO A 180 -4.50 3.90 13.58
CA PRO A 180 -3.37 3.86 14.50
C PRO A 180 -2.68 2.49 14.56
N GLY A 181 -1.36 2.52 14.74
CA GLY A 181 -0.53 1.32 14.85
C GLY A 181 -0.15 0.65 13.51
N THR A 182 -0.78 1.01 12.39
CA THR A 182 -0.34 0.52 11.07
C THR A 182 0.94 1.23 10.64
N LYS A 183 1.92 0.48 10.13
CA LYS A 183 3.13 1.03 9.47
C LYS A 183 3.29 0.49 8.06
N ILE A 184 3.44 1.39 7.09
CA ILE A 184 3.46 1.03 5.67
C ILE A 184 4.92 0.99 5.20
N LYS A 185 5.34 -0.17 4.68
CA LYS A 185 6.72 -0.40 4.23
C LYS A 185 6.83 -0.91 2.79
N ASN A 186 5.78 -1.52 2.24
CA ASN A 186 5.81 -2.12 0.92
C ASN A 186 5.14 -1.18 -0.10
N VAL A 187 5.84 -0.87 -1.19
CA VAL A 187 5.34 0.03 -2.24
C VAL A 187 5.47 -0.58 -3.63
N VAL A 188 4.49 -0.33 -4.50
CA VAL A 188 4.55 -0.59 -5.95
C VAL A 188 4.42 0.73 -6.69
N PHE A 189 5.31 0.99 -7.64
CA PHE A 189 5.30 2.23 -8.44
C PHE A 189 4.79 1.98 -9.85
N THR A 190 3.96 2.87 -10.38
CA THR A 190 3.77 2.98 -11.83
C THR A 190 4.94 3.77 -12.43
N ILE A 191 5.40 3.37 -13.61
CA ILE A 191 6.44 4.07 -14.38
C ILE A 191 6.11 4.07 -15.87
N PRO A 192 6.59 5.08 -16.63
CA PRO A 192 6.53 5.03 -18.08
C PRO A 192 7.37 3.85 -18.58
N ALA A 193 6.85 3.10 -19.57
CA ALA A 193 7.52 1.93 -20.11
C ALA A 193 8.92 2.22 -20.67
N PHE A 194 9.19 3.47 -21.06
CA PHE A 194 10.47 3.97 -21.53
C PHE A 194 11.49 4.33 -20.43
N PHE A 195 11.20 4.12 -19.15
CA PHE A 195 12.14 4.45 -18.08
C PHE A 195 13.41 3.58 -18.15
N ARG A 196 14.56 4.26 -18.20
CA ARG A 196 15.92 3.71 -18.20
C ARG A 196 16.33 3.16 -16.83
N ALA A 197 17.54 2.63 -16.72
CA ALA A 197 18.02 2.06 -15.46
C ALA A 197 18.16 3.14 -14.38
N GLU A 198 18.78 4.28 -14.69
CA GLU A 198 19.00 5.34 -13.71
C GLU A 198 17.73 6.05 -13.24
N GLU A 199 16.70 6.15 -14.10
CA GLU A 199 15.39 6.67 -13.72
C GLU A 199 14.73 5.76 -12.67
N LYS A 200 14.88 4.43 -12.80
CA LYS A 200 14.37 3.43 -11.84
C LYS A 200 15.21 3.37 -10.57
N HIS A 201 16.54 3.38 -10.68
CA HIS A 201 17.46 3.41 -9.54
C HIS A 201 17.24 4.65 -8.65
N ALA A 202 16.95 5.81 -9.25
CA ALA A 202 16.65 7.02 -8.51
C ALA A 202 15.33 6.89 -7.69
N ILE A 203 14.30 6.21 -8.22
CA ILE A 203 13.08 5.90 -7.44
C ILE A 203 13.37 4.85 -6.36
N GLU A 204 14.15 3.79 -6.64
CA GLU A 204 14.55 2.81 -5.62
C GLU A 204 15.34 3.47 -4.47
N LEU A 205 16.23 4.43 -4.78
CA LEU A 205 16.98 5.20 -3.80
C LEU A 205 16.07 6.12 -2.98
N ALA A 206 15.20 6.90 -3.61
CA ALA A 206 14.22 7.74 -2.92
C ALA A 206 13.30 6.92 -1.99
N ALA A 207 12.85 5.74 -2.45
CA ALA A 207 12.09 4.80 -1.64
C ALA A 207 12.92 4.27 -0.45
N LYS A 208 14.19 3.88 -0.65
CA LYS A 208 15.08 3.44 0.43
C LYS A 208 15.29 4.54 1.48
N LEU A 209 15.52 5.78 1.06
CA LEU A 209 15.63 6.96 1.94
C LEU A 209 14.32 7.26 2.69
N ALA A 210 13.16 7.00 2.08
CA ALA A 210 11.84 7.10 2.71
C ALA A 210 11.54 5.96 3.71
N GLY A 211 12.34 4.88 3.73
CA GLY A 211 12.09 3.69 4.55
C GLY A 211 11.17 2.65 3.89
N LEU A 212 10.98 2.75 2.57
CA LEU A 212 10.11 1.89 1.76
C LEU A 212 10.90 0.81 1.00
N LYS A 213 10.27 -0.36 0.85
CA LYS A 213 10.70 -1.47 0.01
C LYS A 213 9.86 -1.48 -1.27
N VAL A 214 10.49 -1.19 -2.40
CA VAL A 214 9.87 -1.34 -3.72
C VAL A 214 9.67 -2.82 -4.02
N MET A 215 8.41 -3.28 -4.05
CA MET A 215 8.07 -4.65 -4.41
C MET A 215 8.25 -4.87 -5.92
N SER A 216 7.61 -4.03 -6.72
CA SER A 216 7.64 -4.08 -8.18
C SER A 216 7.46 -2.69 -8.79
N PHE A 217 7.93 -2.52 -10.02
CA PHE A 217 7.54 -1.46 -10.92
C PHE A 217 6.56 -2.03 -11.95
N VAL A 218 5.53 -1.26 -12.31
CA VAL A 218 4.53 -1.64 -13.31
C VAL A 218 4.50 -0.55 -14.38
N SER A 219 4.51 -0.92 -15.67
CA SER A 219 4.35 0.11 -16.71
C SER A 219 2.96 0.77 -16.61
N ASP A 220 2.88 2.09 -16.81
CA ASP A 220 1.63 2.86 -16.66
C ASP A 220 0.47 2.24 -17.47
N GLY A 221 0.76 1.83 -18.72
CA GLY A 221 -0.19 1.15 -19.59
C GLY A 221 -0.63 -0.24 -19.07
N LEU A 222 0.29 -1.07 -18.60
CA LEU A 222 -0.06 -2.36 -18.00
C LEU A 222 -0.88 -2.17 -16.72
N ALA A 223 -0.57 -1.16 -15.89
CA ALA A 223 -1.32 -0.87 -14.68
C ALA A 223 -2.78 -0.52 -14.97
N VAL A 224 -3.05 0.36 -15.95
CA VAL A 224 -4.41 0.63 -16.44
C VAL A 224 -5.08 -0.65 -16.94
N GLY A 225 -4.34 -1.51 -17.66
CA GLY A 225 -4.82 -2.81 -18.12
C GLY A 225 -5.21 -3.78 -17.00
N ILE A 226 -4.40 -3.88 -15.94
CA ILE A 226 -4.70 -4.70 -14.75
C ILE A 226 -6.01 -4.22 -14.13
N ASN A 227 -6.16 -2.91 -13.91
CA ASN A 227 -7.39 -2.34 -13.39
C ASN A 227 -8.60 -2.65 -14.29
N TYR A 228 -8.46 -2.48 -15.62
CA TYR A 228 -9.48 -2.82 -16.62
C TYR A 228 -9.92 -4.30 -16.54
N ALA A 229 -8.99 -5.21 -16.22
CA ALA A 229 -9.25 -6.64 -16.09
C ALA A 229 -9.86 -7.04 -14.72
N THR A 230 -9.78 -6.22 -13.67
CA THR A 230 -10.34 -6.57 -12.34
C THR A 230 -11.84 -6.90 -12.41
N THR A 231 -12.62 -6.10 -13.14
CA THR A 231 -14.08 -6.21 -13.25
C THR A 231 -14.58 -7.03 -14.46
N ARG A 232 -13.68 -7.52 -15.33
CA ARG A 232 -14.05 -8.15 -16.62
C ARG A 232 -13.55 -9.60 -16.77
N THR A 233 -14.24 -10.40 -17.57
CA THR A 233 -13.80 -11.75 -17.96
C THR A 233 -13.68 -11.83 -19.48
N PHE A 234 -12.57 -12.37 -19.97
CA PHE A 234 -12.25 -12.45 -21.39
C PHE A 234 -12.41 -13.87 -21.90
N ASP A 235 -12.70 -14.02 -23.20
CA ASP A 235 -12.83 -15.32 -23.84
C ASP A 235 -11.47 -16.00 -24.05
N GLU A 236 -11.46 -17.33 -24.12
CA GLU A 236 -10.23 -18.13 -24.30
C GLU A 236 -9.80 -18.22 -25.78
N LYS A 237 -10.73 -18.06 -26.73
CA LYS A 237 -10.47 -18.21 -28.17
C LYS A 237 -10.37 -16.87 -28.90
N ASN A 238 -11.09 -15.86 -28.43
CA ASN A 238 -11.22 -14.54 -29.04
C ASN A 238 -10.57 -13.50 -28.11
N PRO A 239 -9.25 -13.27 -28.18
CA PRO A 239 -8.60 -12.24 -27.39
C PRO A 239 -9.07 -10.83 -27.78
N GLU A 240 -9.19 -9.95 -26.80
CA GLU A 240 -9.44 -8.52 -27.03
C GLU A 240 -8.12 -7.75 -27.07
N TYR A 241 -8.00 -6.80 -28.00
CA TYR A 241 -6.85 -5.93 -28.18
C TYR A 241 -7.25 -4.49 -27.89
N HIS A 242 -6.62 -3.86 -26.90
CA HIS A 242 -6.88 -2.48 -26.53
C HIS A 242 -5.59 -1.66 -26.53
N ILE A 243 -5.64 -0.42 -27.00
CA ILE A 243 -4.54 0.54 -26.83
C ILE A 243 -4.83 1.34 -25.56
N ILE A 244 -3.93 1.34 -24.57
CA ILE A 244 -3.93 2.39 -23.55
C ILE A 244 -3.15 3.57 -24.10
N TYR A 245 -3.81 4.71 -24.30
CA TYR A 245 -3.16 5.97 -24.68
C TYR A 245 -3.13 6.90 -23.48
N ASP A 246 -1.96 7.04 -22.88
CA ASP A 246 -1.70 7.89 -21.72
C ASP A 246 -0.98 9.17 -22.13
N MET A 247 -1.61 10.33 -21.91
CA MET A 247 -0.99 11.63 -22.13
C MET A 247 -0.99 12.43 -20.82
N GLY A 248 0.14 12.36 -20.11
CA GLY A 248 0.36 13.06 -18.85
C GLY A 248 0.75 14.52 -19.03
N ALA A 249 1.36 15.10 -18.00
CA ALA A 249 1.91 16.46 -18.08
C ALA A 249 3.25 16.49 -18.85
N GLY A 250 4.16 15.54 -18.60
CA GLY A 250 5.50 15.53 -19.21
C GLY A 250 5.66 14.66 -20.46
N SER A 251 4.94 13.54 -20.54
CA SER A 251 5.16 12.49 -21.55
C SER A 251 3.86 11.83 -22.04
N THR A 252 3.98 11.16 -23.19
CA THR A 252 2.91 10.44 -23.89
C THR A 252 3.34 9.00 -24.15
N THR A 253 2.46 8.03 -23.85
CA THR A 253 2.71 6.61 -24.08
C THR A 253 1.48 5.95 -24.71
N ALA A 254 1.67 5.13 -25.75
CA ALA A 254 0.66 4.21 -26.25
C ALA A 254 1.12 2.77 -26.00
N THR A 255 0.25 1.95 -25.42
CA THR A 255 0.55 0.56 -25.03
C THR A 255 -0.51 -0.36 -25.63
N VAL A 256 -0.12 -1.24 -26.55
CA VAL A 256 -0.99 -2.29 -27.10
C VAL A 256 -1.04 -3.45 -26.10
N LEU A 257 -2.23 -3.70 -25.55
CA LEU A 257 -2.53 -4.79 -24.64
C LEU A 257 -3.39 -5.85 -25.32
N ARG A 258 -3.13 -7.11 -24.99
CA ARG A 258 -3.98 -8.27 -25.30
C ARG A 258 -4.58 -8.82 -24.01
N PHE A 259 -5.89 -9.03 -24.00
CA PHE A 259 -6.65 -9.63 -22.91
C PHE A 259 -7.24 -10.96 -23.37
N GLN A 260 -7.05 -12.02 -22.57
CA GLN A 260 -7.49 -13.36 -22.93
C GLN A 260 -7.83 -14.17 -21.67
N GLY A 261 -8.89 -14.98 -21.72
CA GLY A 261 -9.17 -15.99 -20.70
C GLY A 261 -8.29 -17.23 -20.91
N LYS A 262 -7.94 -17.96 -19.85
CA LYS A 262 -7.22 -19.22 -19.96
C LYS A 262 -7.69 -20.23 -18.94
N THR A 263 -8.10 -21.41 -19.38
CA THR A 263 -8.56 -22.47 -18.50
C THR A 263 -7.35 -23.25 -17.96
N VAL A 264 -7.11 -23.16 -16.65
CA VAL A 264 -6.02 -23.87 -15.97
C VAL A 264 -6.56 -24.86 -14.95
N LYS A 265 -5.82 -25.95 -14.73
CA LYS A 265 -6.09 -26.89 -13.65
C LYS A 265 -5.57 -26.31 -12.34
N ASP A 266 -6.45 -26.25 -11.34
CA ASP A 266 -6.13 -25.89 -9.97
C ASP A 266 -5.91 -27.13 -9.10
N VAL A 267 -5.44 -26.92 -7.87
CA VAL A 267 -5.21 -27.97 -6.88
C VAL A 267 -6.51 -28.77 -6.66
N GLY A 268 -6.42 -30.11 -6.69
CA GLY A 268 -7.58 -31.00 -6.49
C GLY A 268 -8.42 -31.34 -7.72
N ARG A 269 -7.93 -31.04 -8.95
CA ARG A 269 -8.59 -31.31 -10.26
C ARG A 269 -9.71 -30.34 -10.67
N PHE A 270 -9.95 -29.26 -9.93
CA PHE A 270 -10.87 -28.21 -10.37
C PHE A 270 -10.26 -27.41 -11.52
N THR A 271 -11.06 -26.94 -12.47
CA THR A 271 -10.62 -26.02 -13.54
C THR A 271 -11.09 -24.61 -13.25
N LYS A 272 -10.20 -23.62 -13.36
CA LYS A 272 -10.53 -22.19 -13.24
C LYS A 272 -10.10 -21.43 -14.48
N THR A 273 -10.85 -20.39 -14.83
CA THR A 273 -10.48 -19.46 -15.90
C THR A 273 -9.71 -18.28 -15.31
N VAL A 274 -8.39 -18.27 -15.51
CA VAL A 274 -7.54 -17.13 -15.15
C VAL A 274 -7.60 -16.10 -16.27
N GLN A 275 -7.40 -14.83 -15.92
CA GLN A 275 -7.32 -13.76 -16.92
C GLN A 275 -5.84 -13.51 -17.25
N GLU A 276 -5.51 -13.33 -18.52
CA GLU A 276 -4.18 -12.98 -18.99
C GLU A 276 -4.20 -11.57 -19.60
N VAL A 277 -3.29 -10.70 -19.13
CA VAL A 277 -3.06 -9.36 -19.69
C VAL A 277 -1.61 -9.33 -20.18
N SER A 278 -1.40 -9.16 -21.49
CA SER A 278 -0.08 -9.11 -22.10
C SER A 278 0.15 -7.77 -22.78
N VAL A 279 1.24 -7.10 -22.47
CA VAL A 279 1.77 -6.02 -23.32
C VAL A 279 2.36 -6.66 -24.58
N LEU A 280 1.97 -6.15 -25.76
CA LEU A 280 2.47 -6.62 -27.06
C LEU A 280 3.42 -5.62 -27.70
N GLY A 281 3.15 -4.32 -27.58
CA GLY A 281 3.96 -3.28 -28.19
C GLY A 281 3.74 -1.94 -27.50
N VAL A 282 4.78 -1.11 -27.49
CA VAL A 282 4.79 0.21 -26.86
C VAL A 282 5.37 1.22 -27.85
N GLY A 283 4.81 2.42 -27.86
CA GLY A 283 5.32 3.60 -28.54
C GLY A 283 5.16 4.82 -27.63
N TYR A 284 6.04 5.81 -27.73
CA TYR A 284 6.09 6.90 -26.75
C TYR A 284 6.75 8.17 -27.29
N ASP A 285 6.45 9.28 -26.64
CA ASP A 285 7.17 10.54 -26.73
C ASP A 285 7.50 11.00 -25.30
N ARG A 286 8.80 11.08 -24.98
CA ARG A 286 9.30 11.40 -23.63
C ARG A 286 9.04 12.86 -23.23
N ASN A 287 8.78 13.75 -24.19
CA ASN A 287 8.78 15.19 -24.02
C ASN A 287 7.53 15.84 -24.65
N LEU A 288 6.39 15.12 -24.65
CA LEU A 288 5.08 15.58 -25.13
C LEU A 288 4.03 15.35 -24.03
N GLY A 289 3.33 16.40 -23.62
CA GLY A 289 2.27 16.31 -22.62
C GLY A 289 1.60 17.66 -22.34
N GLY A 290 0.85 17.75 -21.24
CA GLY A 290 0.20 18.99 -20.81
C GLY A 290 1.15 20.17 -20.58
N ASP A 291 2.42 19.93 -20.25
CA ASP A 291 3.41 20.99 -19.97
C ASP A 291 3.82 21.76 -21.23
N ILE A 292 4.02 21.10 -22.37
CA ILE A 292 4.35 21.82 -23.62
C ILE A 292 3.14 22.64 -24.13
N PHE A 293 1.93 22.19 -23.82
CA PHE A 293 0.70 22.94 -24.07
C PHE A 293 0.54 24.13 -23.11
N ASN A 294 0.87 23.96 -21.83
CA ASN A 294 0.95 25.05 -20.86
C ASN A 294 1.99 26.10 -21.32
N GLN A 295 3.13 25.67 -21.87
CA GLN A 295 4.17 26.57 -22.40
C GLN A 295 3.66 27.44 -23.56
N LYS A 296 2.87 26.91 -24.50
CA LYS A 296 2.25 27.72 -25.56
C LYS A 296 1.31 28.80 -25.01
N ILE A 297 0.48 28.46 -24.03
CA ILE A 297 -0.37 29.45 -23.35
C ILE A 297 0.48 30.46 -22.56
N PHE A 298 1.54 30.02 -21.88
CA PHE A 298 2.46 30.89 -21.16
C PHE A 298 3.07 31.96 -22.09
N ASP A 299 3.54 31.55 -23.28
CA ASP A 299 4.10 32.48 -24.26
C ASP A 299 3.05 33.46 -24.79
N VAL A 300 1.82 33.01 -25.09
CA VAL A 300 0.69 33.89 -25.44
C VAL A 300 0.40 34.92 -24.34
N LEU A 301 0.29 34.49 -23.09
CA LEU A 301 0.03 35.38 -21.95
C LEU A 301 1.17 36.38 -21.73
N LEU A 302 2.42 35.97 -21.96
CA LEU A 302 3.58 36.84 -21.85
C LEU A 302 3.64 37.88 -22.99
N ASP A 303 3.31 37.50 -24.22
CA ASP A 303 3.24 38.42 -25.36
C ASP A 303 2.08 39.42 -25.24
N ASP A 304 0.93 38.99 -24.70
CA ASP A 304 -0.16 39.89 -24.30
C ASP A 304 0.28 40.86 -23.18
N PHE A 305 1.04 40.38 -22.19
CA PHE A 305 1.55 41.22 -21.10
C PHE A 305 2.48 42.31 -21.63
N THR A 306 3.52 41.96 -22.38
CA THR A 306 4.50 42.92 -22.92
C THR A 306 3.87 43.87 -23.94
N SER A 307 2.82 43.44 -24.65
CA SER A 307 2.04 44.28 -25.56
C SER A 307 1.04 45.22 -24.86
N SER A 308 0.81 45.06 -23.55
CA SER A 308 -0.16 45.85 -22.79
C SER A 308 0.26 47.33 -22.67
N PRO A 309 -0.70 48.29 -22.55
CA PRO A 309 -0.38 49.72 -22.48
C PRO A 309 0.54 50.13 -21.32
N LYS A 310 0.51 49.39 -20.20
CA LYS A 310 1.38 49.63 -19.04
C LYS A 310 2.79 49.07 -19.28
N ALA A 311 2.91 47.86 -19.83
CA ALA A 311 4.21 47.22 -20.05
C ALA A 311 4.97 47.77 -21.27
N LYS A 312 4.28 48.33 -22.28
CA LYS A 312 4.92 48.92 -23.47
C LYS A 312 5.99 49.97 -23.13
N LYS A 313 5.75 50.80 -22.12
CA LYS A 313 6.76 51.78 -21.63
C LYS A 313 8.02 51.09 -21.11
N LEU A 314 7.85 50.03 -20.31
CA LEU A 314 8.96 49.22 -19.82
C LEU A 314 9.69 48.48 -20.96
N LEU A 315 9.01 48.15 -22.06
CA LEU A 315 9.62 47.51 -23.23
C LEU A 315 10.43 48.51 -24.08
N GLU A 316 9.96 49.75 -24.19
CA GLU A 316 10.70 50.86 -24.81
C GLU A 316 11.97 51.21 -24.02
N GLU A 317 11.90 51.19 -22.69
CA GLU A 317 13.04 51.40 -21.78
C GLU A 317 13.98 50.18 -21.69
N ASN A 318 13.43 48.96 -21.75
CA ASN A 318 14.16 47.70 -21.68
C ASN A 318 13.72 46.72 -22.79
N PRO A 319 14.46 46.65 -23.91
CA PRO A 319 14.20 45.70 -25.00
C PRO A 319 14.27 44.22 -24.60
N LYS A 320 14.77 43.88 -23.41
CA LYS A 320 14.84 42.51 -22.85
C LYS A 320 13.74 42.22 -21.83
N LEU A 321 12.71 43.06 -21.74
CA LEU A 321 11.61 42.89 -20.78
C LEU A 321 10.98 41.47 -20.84
N LYS A 322 10.84 40.89 -22.04
CA LYS A 322 10.28 39.55 -22.21
C LYS A 322 11.15 38.49 -21.53
N GLU A 323 12.47 38.55 -21.74
CA GLU A 323 13.47 37.66 -21.13
C GLU A 323 13.57 37.88 -19.62
N ASP A 324 13.50 39.12 -19.14
CA ASP A 324 13.60 39.46 -17.73
C ASP A 324 12.35 39.03 -16.95
N VAL A 325 11.15 39.15 -17.53
CA VAL A 325 9.92 38.57 -16.98
C VAL A 325 10.00 37.04 -16.95
N LYS A 326 10.53 36.41 -18.01
CA LYS A 326 10.75 34.94 -18.03
C LYS A 326 11.74 34.49 -16.95
N ARG A 327 12.82 35.25 -16.69
CA ARG A 327 13.86 34.91 -15.70
C ARG A 327 13.45 35.24 -14.27
N ASN A 328 12.48 36.14 -14.07
CA ASN A 328 11.96 36.45 -12.75
C ASN A 328 11.10 35.29 -12.23
N GLY A 329 11.63 34.50 -11.30
CA GLY A 329 10.95 33.30 -10.77
C GLY A 329 9.54 33.56 -10.22
N ARG A 330 9.28 34.73 -9.61
CA ARG A 330 7.94 35.11 -9.12
C ARG A 330 6.96 35.34 -10.27
N ALA A 331 7.37 36.07 -11.31
CA ALA A 331 6.54 36.32 -12.48
C ALA A 331 6.32 35.03 -13.30
N ALA A 332 7.38 34.23 -13.50
CA ALA A 332 7.32 32.93 -14.16
C ALA A 332 6.36 31.96 -13.45
N ALA A 333 6.46 31.81 -12.12
CA ALA A 333 5.56 30.95 -11.34
C ALA A 333 4.09 31.42 -11.44
N LYS A 334 3.85 32.74 -11.38
CA LYS A 334 2.51 33.32 -11.55
C LYS A 334 1.93 33.03 -12.95
N LEU A 335 2.70 33.27 -14.01
CA LEU A 335 2.29 33.00 -15.40
C LEU A 335 2.09 31.51 -15.65
N TRP A 336 2.93 30.62 -15.10
CA TRP A 336 2.79 29.17 -15.28
C TRP A 336 1.50 28.64 -14.66
N ARG A 337 1.19 29.06 -13.44
CA ARG A 337 -0.08 28.73 -12.77
C ARG A 337 -1.27 29.21 -13.60
N GLU A 338 -1.20 30.43 -14.13
CA GLU A 338 -2.29 31.02 -14.91
C GLU A 338 -2.44 30.39 -16.30
N ALA A 339 -1.34 30.04 -16.96
CA ALA A 339 -1.35 29.31 -18.22
C ALA A 339 -1.99 27.92 -18.07
N THR A 340 -1.67 27.23 -16.98
CA THR A 340 -2.28 25.95 -16.62
C THR A 340 -3.80 26.08 -16.42
N ARG A 341 -4.24 27.12 -15.67
CA ARG A 341 -5.67 27.43 -15.48
C ARG A 341 -6.38 27.72 -16.82
N VAL A 342 -5.77 28.54 -17.68
CA VAL A 342 -6.31 28.90 -19.00
C VAL A 342 -6.45 27.66 -19.88
N ARG A 343 -5.43 26.79 -19.98
CA ARG A 343 -5.51 25.54 -20.76
C ARG A 343 -6.62 24.61 -20.25
N GLN A 344 -6.75 24.46 -18.93
CA GLN A 344 -7.82 23.65 -18.32
C GLN A 344 -9.21 24.21 -18.67
N ILE A 345 -9.41 25.53 -18.58
CA ILE A 345 -10.70 26.17 -18.92
C ILE A 345 -11.01 26.04 -20.42
N LEU A 346 -10.01 26.21 -21.30
CA LEU A 346 -10.17 26.03 -22.75
C LEU A 346 -10.51 24.57 -23.14
N SER A 347 -10.25 23.59 -22.27
CA SER A 347 -10.67 22.21 -22.51
C SER A 347 -12.20 22.04 -22.43
N ALA A 348 -12.88 22.88 -21.64
CA ALA A 348 -14.34 22.89 -21.52
C ALA A 348 -15.00 24.02 -22.35
N ASN A 349 -14.43 25.23 -22.33
CA ASN A 349 -14.98 26.44 -22.95
C ASN A 349 -14.24 26.82 -24.25
N THR A 350 -14.92 27.54 -25.15
CA THR A 350 -14.34 28.00 -26.43
C THR A 350 -13.44 29.23 -26.29
N GLU A 351 -13.53 29.95 -25.17
CA GLU A 351 -12.77 31.16 -24.90
C GLU A 351 -12.55 31.35 -23.39
N THR A 352 -11.52 32.12 -23.02
CA THR A 352 -11.30 32.58 -21.65
C THR A 352 -10.43 33.84 -21.63
N VAL A 353 -10.19 34.40 -20.44
CA VAL A 353 -9.26 35.51 -20.20
C VAL A 353 -8.35 35.11 -19.03
N GLY A 354 -7.05 35.34 -19.20
CA GLY A 354 -6.05 35.24 -18.15
C GLY A 354 -5.95 36.54 -17.35
N SER A 355 -5.67 36.45 -16.04
CA SER A 355 -5.38 37.63 -15.21
C SER A 355 -4.40 37.29 -14.09
N VAL A 356 -3.45 38.20 -13.85
CA VAL A 356 -2.45 38.09 -12.79
C VAL A 356 -2.24 39.46 -12.16
N GLU A 357 -2.64 39.62 -10.90
CA GLU A 357 -2.35 40.81 -10.09
C GLU A 357 -0.84 40.96 -9.85
N SER A 358 -0.33 42.19 -9.95
CA SER A 358 1.08 42.55 -9.72
C SER A 358 2.05 41.50 -10.31
N LEU A 359 1.97 41.28 -11.64
CA LEU A 359 2.73 40.25 -12.34
C LEU A 359 4.23 40.57 -12.31
N PHE A 360 4.58 41.78 -12.74
CA PHE A 360 5.95 42.29 -12.80
C PHE A 360 5.94 43.81 -12.62
N ASN A 361 6.88 44.36 -11.85
CA ASN A 361 6.99 45.80 -11.54
C ASN A 361 5.64 46.46 -11.14
N GLU A 362 4.87 45.79 -10.28
CA GLU A 362 3.54 46.23 -9.80
C GLU A 362 2.47 46.43 -10.90
N ILE A 363 2.73 45.95 -12.12
CA ILE A 363 1.74 45.96 -13.20
C ILE A 363 0.80 44.77 -13.05
N ASP A 364 -0.48 45.06 -12.81
CA ASP A 364 -1.56 44.10 -12.98
C ASP A 364 -1.73 43.73 -14.46
N PHE A 365 -1.80 42.44 -14.71
CA PHE A 365 -2.01 41.86 -16.03
C PHE A 365 -3.42 41.31 -16.16
N ARG A 366 -4.03 41.60 -17.31
CA ARG A 366 -5.21 40.94 -17.84
C ARG A 366 -4.96 40.72 -19.33
N SER A 367 -5.06 39.48 -19.79
CA SER A 367 -4.83 39.13 -21.18
C SER A 367 -5.93 39.64 -22.09
N ASN A 368 -5.70 39.60 -23.39
CA ASN A 368 -6.77 39.60 -24.37
C ASN A 368 -7.58 38.29 -24.23
N LYS A 369 -8.71 38.20 -24.94
CA LYS A 369 -9.50 36.97 -24.97
C LYS A 369 -8.70 35.87 -25.68
N VAL A 370 -8.37 34.81 -24.95
CA VAL A 370 -7.71 33.61 -25.49
C VAL A 370 -8.80 32.68 -26.03
N LEU A 371 -8.72 32.35 -27.32
CA LEU A 371 -9.66 31.46 -28.00
C LEU A 371 -9.12 30.03 -28.06
N ARG A 372 -10.00 29.04 -27.95
CA ARG A 372 -9.66 27.63 -28.17
C ARG A 372 -9.10 27.43 -29.58
N SER A 373 -9.75 27.98 -30.61
CA SER A 373 -9.30 27.83 -32.01
C SER A 373 -7.85 28.27 -32.21
N THR A 374 -7.48 29.46 -31.72
CA THR A 374 -6.12 29.98 -31.81
C THR A 374 -5.13 29.14 -30.99
N PHE A 375 -5.55 28.58 -29.86
CA PHE A 375 -4.73 27.62 -29.13
C PHE A 375 -4.53 26.31 -29.91
N GLU A 376 -5.57 25.76 -30.53
CA GLU A 376 -5.49 24.54 -31.36
C GLU A 376 -4.63 24.76 -32.62
N GLU A 377 -4.66 25.95 -33.22
CA GLU A 377 -3.74 26.37 -34.29
C GLU A 377 -2.27 26.32 -33.82
N LEU A 378 -1.97 26.78 -32.60
CA LEU A 378 -0.63 26.67 -31.99
C LEU A 378 -0.24 25.22 -31.62
N LEU A 379 -1.20 24.29 -31.57
CA LEU A 379 -0.94 22.87 -31.32
C LEU A 379 -0.74 22.05 -32.61
N ALA A 380 -1.00 22.62 -33.79
CA ALA A 380 -0.90 21.92 -35.07
C ALA A 380 0.50 21.31 -35.33
N GLU A 381 1.58 21.95 -34.84
CA GLU A 381 2.94 21.41 -34.93
C GLU A 381 3.17 20.11 -34.15
N TYR A 382 2.26 19.73 -33.25
CA TYR A 382 2.34 18.50 -32.44
C TYR A 382 1.46 17.36 -32.96
N GLU A 383 0.72 17.54 -34.05
CA GLU A 383 -0.22 16.53 -34.59
C GLU A 383 0.46 15.17 -34.86
N ASP A 384 1.60 15.18 -35.56
CA ASP A 384 2.38 13.97 -35.82
C ASP A 384 2.91 13.34 -34.53
N ARG A 385 3.30 14.17 -33.54
CA ARG A 385 3.82 13.70 -32.25
C ARG A 385 2.73 13.09 -31.35
N ILE A 386 1.48 13.53 -31.48
CA ILE A 386 0.31 12.96 -30.78
C ILE A 386 -0.04 11.57 -31.35
N THR A 387 0.00 11.42 -32.68
CA THR A 387 -0.39 10.17 -33.34
C THR A 387 0.72 9.12 -33.40
N LYS A 388 1.99 9.55 -33.49
CA LYS A 388 3.17 8.67 -33.61
C LYS A 388 3.28 7.58 -32.53
N PRO A 389 3.03 7.82 -31.22
CA PRO A 389 3.04 6.78 -30.21
C PRO A 389 2.15 5.59 -30.57
N ILE A 390 0.96 5.81 -31.15
CA ILE A 390 0.05 4.74 -31.57
C ILE A 390 0.65 3.97 -32.75
N VAL A 391 1.17 4.67 -33.75
CA VAL A 391 1.80 4.06 -34.94
C VAL A 391 2.97 3.17 -34.53
N ASP A 392 3.84 3.67 -33.65
CA ASP A 392 4.99 2.93 -33.12
C ASP A 392 4.54 1.73 -32.27
N ALA A 393 3.56 1.90 -31.37
CA ALA A 393 3.04 0.82 -30.53
C ALA A 393 2.44 -0.32 -31.37
N ILE A 394 1.67 0.01 -32.42
CA ILE A 394 1.09 -0.95 -33.35
C ILE A 394 2.18 -1.67 -34.14
N SER A 395 3.12 -0.93 -34.73
CA SER A 395 4.29 -1.50 -35.42
C SER A 395 5.07 -2.48 -34.53
N ASN A 396 5.29 -2.12 -33.27
CA ASN A 396 6.02 -2.94 -32.30
C ASN A 396 5.23 -4.16 -31.80
N SER A 397 3.90 -4.12 -31.87
CA SER A 397 3.01 -5.20 -31.41
C SER A 397 2.81 -6.35 -32.39
N GLY A 398 3.10 -6.14 -33.68
CA GLY A 398 2.88 -7.12 -34.73
C GLY A 398 1.42 -7.38 -35.12
N ILE A 399 0.46 -6.61 -34.59
CA ILE A 399 -0.94 -6.61 -35.03
C ILE A 399 -1.24 -5.38 -35.91
N SER A 400 -2.36 -5.38 -36.62
CA SER A 400 -2.83 -4.23 -37.39
C SER A 400 -3.92 -3.42 -36.66
N LEU A 401 -4.04 -2.12 -36.98
CA LEU A 401 -4.90 -1.18 -36.25
C LEU A 401 -6.40 -1.50 -36.38
N ASP A 402 -6.81 -2.19 -37.44
CA ASP A 402 -8.17 -2.70 -37.61
C ASP A 402 -8.53 -3.75 -36.55
N GLN A 403 -7.57 -4.58 -36.11
CA GLN A 403 -7.75 -5.62 -35.07
C GLN A 403 -7.93 -5.04 -33.66
N VAL A 404 -7.59 -3.78 -33.42
CA VAL A 404 -7.77 -3.12 -32.11
C VAL A 404 -9.26 -2.89 -31.86
N ASN A 405 -9.78 -3.42 -30.75
CA ASN A 405 -11.16 -3.23 -30.31
C ASN A 405 -11.41 -1.79 -29.88
N THR A 406 -10.65 -1.26 -28.92
CA THR A 406 -10.76 0.12 -28.45
C THR A 406 -9.43 0.78 -28.09
N LEU A 407 -9.38 2.10 -28.18
CA LEU A 407 -8.37 2.94 -27.56
C LEU A 407 -8.95 3.51 -26.25
N ILE A 408 -8.30 3.22 -25.14
CA ILE A 408 -8.67 3.64 -23.78
C ILE A 408 -7.83 4.85 -23.40
N LEU A 409 -8.49 5.96 -23.03
CA LEU A 409 -7.85 7.22 -22.69
C LEU A 409 -7.38 7.24 -21.22
N HIS A 410 -6.14 7.65 -20.99
CA HIS A 410 -5.56 7.89 -19.68
C HIS A 410 -4.78 9.23 -19.65
N GLY A 411 -4.55 9.78 -18.46
CA GLY A 411 -3.73 10.97 -18.27
C GLY A 411 -4.49 12.30 -18.37
N GLY A 412 -3.82 13.38 -17.94
CA GLY A 412 -4.42 14.70 -17.80
C GLY A 412 -4.69 15.43 -19.13
N ALA A 413 -3.81 15.25 -20.12
CA ALA A 413 -3.78 16.08 -21.33
C ALA A 413 -4.71 15.58 -22.45
N VAL A 414 -5.14 14.32 -22.43
CA VAL A 414 -6.15 13.77 -23.37
C VAL A 414 -7.51 14.49 -23.29
N ARG A 415 -7.76 15.22 -22.19
CA ARG A 415 -8.93 16.09 -22.03
C ARG A 415 -8.91 17.33 -22.94
N THR A 416 -7.78 17.64 -23.58
CA THR A 416 -7.64 18.73 -24.56
C THR A 416 -8.36 18.34 -25.86
N PRO A 417 -9.39 19.08 -26.34
CA PRO A 417 -10.23 18.65 -27.46
C PRO A 417 -9.45 18.34 -28.75
N PHE A 418 -8.41 19.11 -29.08
CA PHE A 418 -7.49 18.83 -30.18
C PHE A 418 -6.88 17.42 -30.13
N VAL A 419 -6.41 16.98 -28.96
CA VAL A 419 -5.83 15.63 -28.78
C VAL A 419 -6.91 14.57 -29.04
N GLY A 420 -8.10 14.73 -28.43
CA GLY A 420 -9.22 13.82 -28.65
C GLY A 420 -9.59 13.67 -30.13
N LYS A 421 -9.64 14.79 -30.87
CA LYS A 421 -9.88 14.80 -32.31
C LYS A 421 -8.82 14.02 -33.10
N LYS A 422 -7.52 14.20 -32.78
CA LYS A 422 -6.43 13.47 -33.46
C LYS A 422 -6.42 11.97 -33.15
N LEU A 423 -6.85 11.59 -31.95
CA LEU A 423 -7.06 10.18 -31.58
C LEU A 423 -8.27 9.57 -32.31
N GLU A 424 -9.37 10.32 -32.46
CA GLU A 424 -10.53 9.88 -33.25
C GLU A 424 -10.19 9.72 -34.74
N GLU A 425 -9.41 10.65 -35.31
CA GLU A 425 -8.97 10.61 -36.71
C GLU A 425 -8.12 9.36 -37.01
N ILE A 426 -7.10 9.05 -36.20
CA ILE A 426 -6.27 7.84 -36.41
C ILE A 426 -7.01 6.53 -36.12
N MET A 427 -7.92 6.50 -35.14
CA MET A 427 -8.68 5.29 -34.80
C MET A 427 -9.83 4.98 -35.77
N GLY A 428 -10.07 5.82 -36.79
CA GLY A 428 -11.16 5.63 -37.75
C GLY A 428 -12.55 6.04 -37.22
N GLY A 429 -12.59 6.90 -36.20
CA GLY A 429 -13.80 7.51 -35.66
C GLY A 429 -14.06 7.23 -34.17
N HIS A 430 -15.00 7.99 -33.61
CA HIS A 430 -15.34 8.00 -32.17
C HIS A 430 -15.70 6.63 -31.58
N ALA A 431 -16.25 5.71 -32.39
CA ALA A 431 -16.75 4.40 -31.92
C ALA A 431 -15.65 3.50 -31.31
N LYS A 432 -14.37 3.69 -31.67
CA LYS A 432 -13.24 2.97 -31.06
C LYS A 432 -12.67 3.66 -29.81
N ILE A 433 -13.14 4.85 -29.43
CA ILE A 433 -12.63 5.59 -28.26
C ILE A 433 -13.41 5.19 -27.00
N SER A 434 -12.70 4.64 -26.01
CA SER A 434 -13.27 4.20 -24.75
C SER A 434 -12.96 5.16 -23.60
N LYS A 435 -13.99 5.43 -22.78
CA LYS A 435 -13.93 6.23 -21.55
C LYS A 435 -14.36 5.43 -20.31
N ASN A 436 -14.25 4.10 -20.38
CA ASN A 436 -14.73 3.17 -19.35
C ASN A 436 -13.73 2.86 -18.22
N VAL A 437 -12.72 3.71 -18.05
CA VAL A 437 -11.77 3.73 -16.92
C VAL A 437 -11.63 5.17 -16.42
N ASN A 438 -11.29 5.36 -15.14
CA ASN A 438 -10.95 6.68 -14.63
C ASN A 438 -9.50 7.06 -15.06
N PRO A 439 -9.30 8.11 -15.89
CA PRO A 439 -7.99 8.47 -16.43
C PRO A 439 -7.01 9.08 -15.42
N ASP A 440 -7.44 9.37 -14.19
CA ASP A 440 -6.58 9.87 -13.11
C ASP A 440 -6.23 8.79 -12.06
N GLU A 441 -6.92 7.64 -12.06
CA GLU A 441 -6.84 6.65 -10.95
C GLU A 441 -6.61 5.20 -11.41
N ALA A 442 -6.81 4.88 -12.70
CA ALA A 442 -6.74 3.50 -13.16
C ALA A 442 -5.35 2.87 -13.01
N ALA A 443 -4.28 3.65 -13.25
CA ALA A 443 -2.91 3.17 -13.07
C ALA A 443 -2.59 2.84 -11.60
N VAL A 444 -2.92 3.73 -10.65
CA VAL A 444 -2.61 3.50 -9.23
C VAL A 444 -3.38 2.30 -8.65
N PHE A 445 -4.64 2.12 -9.02
CA PHE A 445 -5.41 0.94 -8.62
C PHE A 445 -4.84 -0.36 -9.20
N GLY A 446 -4.41 -0.35 -10.46
CA GLY A 446 -3.77 -1.51 -11.09
C GLY A 446 -2.43 -1.89 -10.45
N ALA A 447 -1.59 -0.91 -10.14
CA ALA A 447 -0.32 -1.13 -9.43
C ALA A 447 -0.53 -1.67 -8.01
N THR A 448 -1.48 -1.11 -7.26
CA THR A 448 -1.81 -1.59 -5.91
C THR A 448 -2.36 -3.02 -5.96
N PHE A 449 -3.23 -3.33 -6.94
CA PHE A 449 -3.74 -4.69 -7.16
C PHE A 449 -2.62 -5.68 -7.50
N LYS A 450 -1.65 -5.30 -8.33
CA LYS A 450 -0.45 -6.09 -8.65
C LYS A 450 0.37 -6.40 -7.40
N GLY A 451 0.62 -5.40 -6.55
CA GLY A 451 1.30 -5.62 -5.27
C GLY A 451 0.51 -6.50 -4.29
N ALA A 452 -0.81 -6.36 -4.25
CA ALA A 452 -1.68 -7.23 -3.46
C ALA A 452 -1.57 -8.70 -3.90
N ALA A 453 -1.60 -8.95 -5.22
CA ALA A 453 -1.44 -10.27 -5.81
C ALA A 453 -0.06 -10.89 -5.49
N GLU A 454 1.01 -10.10 -5.59
CA GLU A 454 2.39 -10.55 -5.33
C GLU A 454 2.69 -10.78 -3.85
N SER A 455 2.00 -10.08 -2.95
CA SER A 455 2.23 -10.20 -1.50
C SER A 455 1.85 -11.57 -0.91
N GLY A 456 0.96 -12.32 -1.58
CA GLY A 456 0.32 -13.53 -1.05
C GLY A 456 -0.63 -13.31 0.12
N GLY A 457 -0.71 -12.09 0.67
CA GLY A 457 -1.55 -11.74 1.83
C GLY A 457 -3.02 -11.50 1.50
N PHE A 458 -3.38 -11.39 0.22
CA PHE A 458 -4.74 -11.10 -0.23
C PHE A 458 -5.26 -12.15 -1.20
N ARG A 459 -6.53 -12.52 -1.04
CA ARG A 459 -7.27 -13.32 -2.03
C ARG A 459 -7.86 -12.39 -3.09
N VAL A 460 -7.07 -12.09 -4.11
CA VAL A 460 -7.50 -11.31 -5.28
C VAL A 460 -7.85 -12.21 -6.47
N LYS A 461 -8.50 -11.64 -7.48
CA LYS A 461 -8.77 -12.31 -8.76
C LYS A 461 -7.45 -12.65 -9.46
N GLU A 462 -7.30 -13.88 -9.95
CA GLU A 462 -6.07 -14.31 -10.63
C GLU A 462 -5.97 -13.68 -12.02
N ILE A 463 -5.14 -12.64 -12.11
CA ILE A 463 -4.77 -11.94 -13.35
C ILE A 463 -3.27 -12.15 -13.58
N ARG A 464 -2.91 -12.84 -14.66
CA ARG A 464 -1.52 -13.11 -15.05
C ARG A 464 -1.06 -12.02 -16.01
N THR A 465 -0.01 -11.30 -15.60
CA THR A 465 0.48 -10.10 -16.27
C THR A 465 1.80 -10.37 -16.97
N HIS A 466 1.93 -9.98 -18.23
CA HIS A 466 3.19 -10.08 -18.98
C HIS A 466 3.56 -8.69 -19.53
N ASP A 467 4.67 -8.13 -19.07
CA ASP A 467 5.20 -6.84 -19.54
C ASP A 467 6.42 -7.04 -20.47
N ILE A 468 6.90 -5.97 -21.11
CA ILE A 468 8.00 -5.96 -22.06
C ILE A 468 9.04 -4.89 -21.72
N SER A 469 10.33 -5.16 -21.96
CA SER A 469 11.38 -4.14 -21.88
C SER A 469 11.35 -3.25 -23.14
N ALA A 470 11.22 -1.93 -22.96
CA ALA A 470 11.32 -0.98 -24.06
C ALA A 470 12.72 -0.93 -24.72
N TYR A 471 13.75 -1.50 -24.09
CA TYR A 471 15.14 -1.47 -24.56
C TYR A 471 15.67 -2.86 -24.86
N ALA A 472 16.42 -2.99 -25.96
CA ALA A 472 17.23 -4.16 -26.25
C ALA A 472 18.43 -4.22 -25.31
N VAL A 473 18.83 -5.43 -24.92
CA VAL A 473 20.01 -5.67 -24.06
C VAL A 473 21.12 -6.27 -24.90
N SER A 474 22.32 -5.70 -24.80
CA SER A 474 23.54 -6.23 -25.39
C SER A 474 24.57 -6.59 -24.33
N LEU A 475 25.48 -7.48 -24.68
CA LEU A 475 26.71 -7.74 -23.95
C LEU A 475 27.90 -7.22 -24.75
N LYS A 476 28.90 -6.66 -24.07
CA LYS A 476 30.17 -6.21 -24.65
C LYS A 476 31.34 -6.92 -23.97
N TYR A 477 32.19 -7.59 -24.74
CA TYR A 477 33.36 -8.28 -24.21
C TYR A 477 34.52 -8.31 -25.21
N LYS A 478 35.74 -8.52 -24.72
CA LYS A 478 36.95 -8.68 -25.54
C LYS A 478 37.09 -10.15 -25.96
N LYS A 479 37.36 -10.41 -27.25
CA LYS A 479 37.76 -11.75 -27.72
C LYS A 479 39.18 -12.10 -27.28
N ASP A 480 39.58 -13.37 -27.41
CA ASP A 480 40.95 -13.81 -27.10
C ASP A 480 41.93 -13.45 -28.23
N GLY A 481 43.20 -13.22 -27.85
CA GLY A 481 44.32 -12.89 -28.74
C GLY A 481 44.88 -11.47 -28.58
N GLU A 482 46.17 -11.29 -28.86
CA GLU A 482 46.93 -10.03 -28.62
C GLU A 482 46.43 -8.79 -29.40
N SER A 483 45.51 -8.98 -30.36
CA SER A 483 44.86 -7.90 -31.14
C SER A 483 43.34 -7.85 -30.90
N ALA A 484 42.90 -8.14 -29.68
CA ALA A 484 41.49 -8.31 -29.31
C ALA A 484 40.60 -7.09 -29.64
N LYS A 485 39.79 -7.22 -30.69
CA LYS A 485 38.65 -6.32 -30.93
C LYS A 485 37.55 -6.61 -29.91
N GLU A 486 36.97 -5.54 -29.36
CA GLU A 486 35.72 -5.63 -28.60
C GLU A 486 34.59 -6.15 -29.51
N THR A 487 33.73 -7.00 -28.97
CA THR A 487 32.54 -7.53 -29.64
C THR A 487 31.32 -7.16 -28.81
N THR A 488 30.31 -6.59 -29.47
CA THR A 488 28.99 -6.32 -28.90
C THR A 488 27.99 -7.31 -29.49
N GLN A 489 27.22 -7.99 -28.65
CA GLN A 489 26.22 -8.98 -29.03
C GLN A 489 24.88 -8.65 -28.37
N GLN A 490 23.84 -8.39 -29.17
CA GLN A 490 22.48 -8.23 -28.65
C GLN A 490 21.94 -9.59 -28.18
N ILE A 491 21.56 -9.69 -26.91
CA ILE A 491 21.03 -10.92 -26.30
C ILE A 491 19.50 -10.87 -26.17
N PHE A 492 18.93 -9.70 -25.87
CA PHE A 492 17.49 -9.46 -25.87
C PHE A 492 17.14 -8.37 -26.89
N PRO A 493 16.16 -8.58 -27.79
CA PRO A 493 15.70 -7.54 -28.69
C PRO A 493 14.93 -6.44 -27.94
N TYR A 494 14.63 -5.35 -28.63
CA TYR A 494 13.63 -4.38 -28.16
C TYR A 494 12.30 -5.11 -27.96
N PHE A 495 11.52 -4.70 -26.96
CA PHE A 495 10.21 -5.28 -26.64
C PHE A 495 10.27 -6.77 -26.24
N ALA A 496 11.43 -7.24 -25.78
CA ALA A 496 11.56 -8.57 -25.16
C ALA A 496 10.71 -8.67 -23.90
N LYS A 497 10.09 -9.84 -23.69
CA LYS A 497 9.23 -10.08 -22.52
C LYS A 497 10.04 -10.08 -21.23
N MET A 498 9.50 -9.46 -20.18
CA MET A 498 10.01 -9.64 -18.83
C MET A 498 9.80 -11.10 -18.38
N GLY A 499 10.64 -11.59 -17.49
CA GLY A 499 10.71 -13.01 -17.08
C GLY A 499 11.37 -13.92 -18.12
N GLN A 500 11.76 -13.43 -19.30
CA GLN A 500 12.46 -14.25 -20.29
C GLN A 500 13.91 -14.49 -19.86
N GLU A 501 14.23 -15.74 -19.54
CA GLU A 501 15.62 -16.21 -19.32
C GLU A 501 16.29 -16.64 -20.65
N LYS A 502 17.59 -16.41 -20.77
CA LYS A 502 18.45 -16.84 -21.88
C LYS A 502 19.82 -17.27 -21.38
N ILE A 503 20.27 -18.42 -21.87
CA ILE A 503 21.62 -18.93 -21.67
C ILE A 503 22.52 -18.39 -22.78
N VAL A 504 23.57 -17.66 -22.40
CA VAL A 504 24.54 -17.03 -23.29
C VAL A 504 25.89 -17.75 -23.17
N PRO A 505 26.37 -18.41 -24.23
CA PRO A 505 27.69 -19.03 -24.24
C PRO A 505 28.78 -17.98 -24.52
N PHE A 506 29.91 -18.11 -23.82
CA PHE A 506 31.10 -17.30 -24.03
C PHE A 506 32.26 -18.15 -24.55
N PRO A 507 32.95 -17.73 -25.61
CA PRO A 507 34.20 -18.35 -26.06
C PRO A 507 35.34 -17.88 -25.16
N LYS A 508 35.35 -18.33 -23.90
CA LYS A 508 36.28 -17.92 -22.84
C LYS A 508 36.58 -19.10 -21.90
N GLN A 509 37.85 -19.24 -21.54
CA GLN A 509 38.34 -20.29 -20.62
C GLN A 509 39.27 -19.74 -19.52
N THR A 510 39.54 -18.44 -19.54
CA THR A 510 40.24 -17.72 -18.48
C THR A 510 39.32 -16.62 -17.93
N ASP A 511 39.57 -16.21 -16.70
CA ASP A 511 38.88 -15.11 -16.02
C ASP A 511 38.84 -13.87 -16.93
N PHE A 512 37.67 -13.24 -17.03
CA PHE A 512 37.40 -12.16 -17.98
C PHE A 512 36.28 -11.24 -17.48
N ASP A 513 36.26 -10.04 -18.04
CA ASP A 513 35.21 -9.06 -17.79
C ASP A 513 34.30 -8.91 -19.01
N PHE A 514 33.00 -8.76 -18.77
CA PHE A 514 32.03 -8.35 -19.79
C PHE A 514 31.06 -7.31 -19.23
N SER A 515 30.52 -6.47 -20.10
CA SER A 515 29.56 -5.44 -19.71
C SER A 515 28.17 -5.73 -20.26
N VAL A 516 27.14 -5.33 -19.50
CA VAL A 516 25.72 -5.36 -19.90
C VAL A 516 25.30 -3.94 -20.27
N LEU A 517 24.58 -3.80 -21.39
CA LEU A 517 24.19 -2.50 -21.94
C LEU A 517 22.73 -2.49 -22.38
N PHE A 518 22.03 -1.37 -22.18
CA PHE A 518 20.86 -1.06 -22.99
C PHE A 518 21.27 -0.41 -24.31
N ASN A 519 20.65 -0.87 -25.40
CA ASN A 519 20.72 -0.17 -26.67
C ASN A 519 19.65 0.93 -26.65
N LEU A 520 20.08 2.19 -26.70
CA LEU A 520 19.18 3.33 -26.81
C LEU A 520 18.82 3.55 -28.28
N PRO A 521 17.54 3.79 -28.62
CA PRO A 521 17.16 4.17 -29.98
C PRO A 521 17.84 5.50 -30.39
N PRO A 522 18.02 5.76 -31.69
CA PRO A 522 18.50 7.06 -32.17
C PRO A 522 17.68 8.23 -31.62
N ARG A 523 18.32 9.38 -31.38
CA ARG A 523 17.61 10.58 -30.93
C ARG A 523 16.57 10.98 -31.98
N PRO A 524 15.33 11.37 -31.61
CA PRO A 524 14.33 11.82 -32.58
C PRO A 524 14.80 12.96 -33.49
N GLN A 525 15.68 13.82 -32.97
CA GLN A 525 16.24 14.96 -33.70
C GLN A 525 17.45 14.62 -34.60
N ASP A 526 18.04 13.42 -34.45
CA ASP A 526 19.02 12.88 -35.39
C ASP A 526 18.79 11.36 -35.60
N PRO A 527 17.84 10.98 -36.48
CA PRO A 527 17.59 9.57 -36.81
C PRO A 527 18.76 8.87 -37.52
N LYS A 528 19.81 9.61 -37.92
CA LYS A 528 21.03 9.06 -38.55
C LYS A 528 22.15 8.84 -37.52
N GLN A 529 21.99 9.32 -36.29
CA GLN A 529 22.87 9.00 -35.19
C GLN A 529 22.89 7.48 -34.97
N ARG A 530 24.08 6.91 -34.73
CA ARG A 530 24.16 5.51 -34.32
C ARG A 530 23.39 5.34 -33.00
N PRO A 531 22.68 4.20 -32.80
CA PRO A 531 22.06 3.87 -31.52
C PRO A 531 23.05 4.08 -30.37
N GLY A 532 22.60 4.76 -29.32
CA GLY A 532 23.40 4.94 -28.12
C GLY A 532 23.53 3.63 -27.36
N HIS A 533 24.53 3.54 -26.50
CA HIS A 533 24.61 2.49 -25.50
C HIS A 533 24.62 3.14 -24.11
N GLU A 534 23.69 2.74 -23.26
CA GLU A 534 23.72 2.98 -21.81
C GLU A 534 24.40 1.77 -21.18
N LEU A 535 25.56 1.98 -20.56
CA LEU A 535 26.31 0.95 -19.85
C LEU A 535 25.63 0.76 -18.48
N LEU A 536 25.34 -0.48 -18.11
CA LEU A 536 24.54 -0.80 -16.90
C LEU A 536 25.39 -1.44 -15.82
N ASP A 537 26.09 -2.51 -16.19
CA ASP A 537 26.87 -3.34 -15.29
C ASP A 537 28.17 -3.79 -15.97
N VAL A 538 29.24 -3.88 -15.20
CA VAL A 538 30.48 -4.59 -15.52
C VAL A 538 30.56 -5.83 -14.64
N VAL A 539 30.70 -6.99 -15.27
CA VAL A 539 30.68 -8.30 -14.63
C VAL A 539 32.09 -8.87 -14.70
N LYS A 540 32.72 -9.02 -13.53
CA LYS A 540 34.08 -9.57 -13.39
C LYS A 540 33.98 -11.02 -13.01
N VAL A 541 34.34 -11.92 -13.92
CA VAL A 541 34.28 -13.37 -13.69
C VAL A 541 35.54 -13.82 -12.95
N GLN A 542 35.36 -14.44 -11.79
CA GLN A 542 36.41 -14.86 -10.87
C GLN A 542 36.34 -16.38 -10.72
N ASN A 543 37.44 -17.11 -10.87
CA ASN A 543 37.55 -18.59 -10.79
C ASN A 543 37.36 -19.40 -12.07
N LEU A 544 37.09 -18.80 -13.23
CA LEU A 544 36.88 -19.54 -14.47
C LEU A 544 38.12 -20.36 -14.86
N THR A 545 39.30 -19.77 -14.80
CA THR A 545 40.59 -20.42 -15.11
C THR A 545 40.81 -21.66 -14.24
N ALA A 546 40.54 -21.54 -12.94
CA ALA A 546 40.67 -22.66 -11.99
C ALA A 546 39.59 -23.74 -12.21
N SER A 547 38.39 -23.34 -12.61
CA SER A 547 37.27 -24.25 -12.91
C SER A 547 37.50 -25.04 -14.20
N VAL A 548 38.06 -24.41 -15.24
CA VAL A 548 38.49 -25.06 -16.48
C VAL A 548 39.61 -26.06 -16.20
N GLN A 549 40.63 -25.66 -15.44
CA GLN A 549 41.72 -26.55 -15.04
C GLN A 549 41.17 -27.77 -14.27
N LYS A 550 40.24 -27.55 -13.34
CA LYS A 550 39.60 -28.64 -12.59
C LYS A 550 38.78 -29.59 -13.47
N LEU A 551 38.08 -29.08 -14.50
CA LEU A 551 37.39 -29.96 -15.47
C LEU A 551 38.37 -30.80 -16.30
N SER A 552 39.53 -30.26 -16.65
CA SER A 552 40.61 -31.01 -17.29
C SER A 552 41.20 -32.08 -16.36
N ASP A 553 41.51 -31.73 -15.11
CA ASP A 553 42.23 -32.60 -14.18
C ASP A 553 41.35 -33.71 -13.57
N ASP A 554 40.13 -33.38 -13.11
CA ASP A 554 39.25 -34.34 -12.42
C ASP A 554 38.47 -35.24 -13.41
N PHE A 555 38.22 -34.76 -14.64
CA PHE A 555 37.31 -35.41 -15.60
C PHE A 555 37.90 -35.62 -16.99
N GLY A 556 39.14 -35.19 -17.27
CA GLY A 556 39.79 -35.39 -18.56
C GLY A 556 39.20 -34.58 -19.73
N CYS A 557 38.48 -33.49 -19.44
CA CYS A 557 37.86 -32.68 -20.48
C CYS A 557 38.90 -31.93 -21.32
N GLU A 558 38.90 -32.16 -22.63
CA GLU A 558 39.73 -31.37 -23.56
C GLU A 558 39.23 -29.92 -23.64
N ALA A 559 40.15 -28.97 -23.78
CA ALA A 559 39.83 -27.54 -23.88
C ALA A 559 38.78 -27.23 -24.97
N LYS A 560 38.76 -27.94 -26.10
CA LYS A 560 37.77 -27.72 -27.17
C LYS A 560 36.33 -28.05 -26.76
N ASP A 561 36.13 -28.88 -25.74
CA ASP A 561 34.85 -29.41 -25.27
C ASP A 561 34.37 -28.73 -23.96
N ILE A 562 35.07 -27.68 -23.51
CA ILE A 562 34.76 -26.89 -22.32
C ILE A 562 34.06 -25.58 -22.71
N PHE A 563 32.82 -25.41 -22.24
CA PHE A 563 31.95 -24.29 -22.57
C PHE A 563 31.61 -23.43 -21.34
N THR A 564 31.91 -22.14 -21.42
CA THR A 564 31.49 -21.15 -20.41
C THR A 564 30.11 -20.60 -20.77
N LYS A 565 29.19 -20.56 -19.79
CA LYS A 565 27.81 -20.12 -19.99
C LYS A 565 27.35 -19.24 -18.83
N PHE A 566 26.60 -18.19 -19.16
CA PHE A 566 25.85 -17.39 -18.19
C PHE A 566 24.37 -17.41 -18.55
N SER A 567 23.52 -17.57 -17.55
CA SER A 567 22.08 -17.38 -17.70
C SER A 567 21.71 -15.98 -17.26
N MET A 568 20.87 -15.33 -18.06
CA MET A 568 20.46 -13.95 -17.89
C MET A 568 18.96 -13.83 -18.11
N GLU A 569 18.28 -13.02 -17.29
CA GLU A 569 16.86 -12.74 -17.41
C GLU A 569 16.60 -11.23 -17.54
N ILE A 570 15.43 -10.86 -18.05
CA ILE A 570 14.86 -9.53 -17.81
C ILE A 570 13.99 -9.62 -16.57
N SER A 571 14.41 -8.98 -15.48
CA SER A 571 13.74 -9.01 -14.17
C SER A 571 12.27 -8.56 -14.25
N GLU A 572 11.32 -9.40 -13.80
CA GLU A 572 9.90 -9.03 -13.73
C GLU A 572 9.62 -7.90 -12.72
N ARG A 573 10.53 -7.65 -11.77
CA ARG A 573 10.38 -6.63 -10.73
C ARG A 573 10.63 -5.20 -11.22
N ASN A 574 11.50 -5.02 -12.21
CA ASN A 574 11.95 -3.69 -12.65
C ASN A 574 12.30 -3.58 -14.16
N GLY A 575 12.18 -4.66 -14.93
CA GLY A 575 12.51 -4.69 -16.36
C GLY A 575 13.99 -4.45 -16.66
N LEU A 576 14.89 -4.65 -15.68
CA LEU A 576 16.34 -4.56 -15.88
C LEU A 576 16.94 -5.95 -16.16
N PRO A 577 18.02 -6.04 -16.96
CA PRO A 577 18.73 -7.30 -17.14
C PRO A 577 19.37 -7.74 -15.82
N LYS A 578 19.38 -9.05 -15.56
CA LYS A 578 19.96 -9.65 -14.37
C LYS A 578 20.63 -10.97 -14.73
N ILE A 579 21.82 -11.21 -14.18
CA ILE A 579 22.50 -12.50 -14.29
C ILE A 579 21.97 -13.42 -13.19
N THR A 580 21.39 -14.56 -13.57
CA THR A 580 20.83 -15.55 -12.65
C THR A 580 21.86 -16.59 -12.24
N LYS A 581 22.77 -16.98 -13.15
CA LYS A 581 23.79 -18.01 -12.92
C LYS A 581 24.97 -17.89 -13.88
N GLY A 582 26.18 -18.20 -13.42
CA GLY A 582 27.36 -18.45 -14.26
C GLY A 582 27.90 -19.86 -14.02
N TRP A 583 28.30 -20.58 -15.06
CA TRP A 583 28.93 -21.90 -14.95
C TRP A 583 29.83 -22.23 -16.14
N VAL A 584 30.71 -23.21 -15.93
CA VAL A 584 31.46 -23.86 -16.99
C VAL A 584 31.10 -25.35 -17.03
N GLU A 585 30.98 -25.93 -18.21
CA GLU A 585 30.59 -27.32 -18.41
C GLU A 585 31.41 -28.02 -19.49
N CYS A 586 31.50 -29.35 -19.38
CA CYS A 586 31.98 -30.25 -20.44
C CYS A 586 31.21 -31.56 -20.41
N THR A 587 31.14 -32.25 -21.54
CA THR A 587 30.50 -33.57 -21.65
C THR A 587 31.56 -34.66 -21.65
N VAL A 588 31.47 -35.61 -20.71
CA VAL A 588 32.37 -36.77 -20.65
C VAL A 588 31.62 -38.05 -20.96
N GLU A 589 32.30 -38.98 -21.62
CA GLU A 589 31.78 -40.32 -21.89
C GLU A 589 32.15 -41.26 -20.74
N THR A 590 31.14 -41.70 -19.98
CA THR A 590 31.30 -42.60 -18.84
C THR A 590 30.70 -43.97 -19.12
N VAL A 591 31.37 -45.02 -18.65
CA VAL A 591 30.90 -46.40 -18.74
C VAL A 591 30.20 -46.77 -17.44
N GLU A 592 28.91 -47.10 -17.50
CA GLU A 592 28.18 -47.65 -16.35
C GLU A 592 28.36 -49.18 -16.27
N GLU A 593 28.86 -49.68 -15.15
CA GLU A 593 28.81 -51.12 -14.83
C GLU A 593 27.40 -51.52 -14.34
N PRO A 594 26.90 -52.72 -14.72
CA PRO A 594 25.59 -53.18 -14.28
C PRO A 594 25.55 -53.46 -12.76
N PRO A 595 24.43 -53.14 -12.08
CA PRO A 595 24.35 -53.25 -10.62
C PRO A 595 24.46 -54.69 -10.13
N LYS A 596 25.39 -54.93 -9.20
CA LYS A 596 25.60 -56.24 -8.56
C LYS A 596 24.40 -56.59 -7.67
N LYS A 597 23.80 -57.76 -7.92
CA LYS A 597 22.78 -58.36 -7.05
C LYS A 597 23.45 -59.13 -5.91
N GLU A 598 23.26 -58.69 -4.68
CA GLU A 598 23.28 -59.56 -3.49
C GLU A 598 21.83 -59.82 -3.04
N GLY A 599 21.52 -60.97 -2.44
CA GLY A 599 20.12 -61.35 -2.23
C GLY A 599 19.82 -62.33 -1.09
N MET A 600 18.55 -62.26 -0.64
CA MET A 600 17.82 -63.12 0.32
C MET A 600 18.37 -63.14 1.78
N VAL A 601 17.55 -63.25 2.83
CA VAL A 601 16.28 -64.00 3.04
C VAL A 601 15.31 -63.11 3.85
N GLU A 602 14.09 -62.77 3.39
CA GLU A 602 12.79 -63.49 3.45
C GLU A 602 12.16 -63.71 4.86
N GLY A 603 10.96 -63.15 5.09
CA GLY A 603 10.27 -63.14 6.41
C GLY A 603 8.76 -62.83 6.41
N VAL A 604 8.08 -63.06 5.28
CA VAL A 604 6.68 -63.54 5.11
C VAL A 604 5.53 -63.11 6.09
N LYS A 605 4.52 -62.41 5.53
CA LYS A 605 3.07 -62.32 5.89
C LYS A 605 2.68 -61.80 7.30
N GLY A 606 1.60 -61.02 7.49
CA GLY A 606 0.63 -60.51 6.51
C GLY A 606 -0.64 -59.97 7.18
N PHE A 607 -0.71 -58.64 7.36
CA PHE A 607 -1.80 -57.88 7.97
C PHE A 607 -1.66 -56.45 7.41
N PHE A 608 -2.47 -55.88 6.53
CA PHE A 608 -3.79 -56.23 5.96
C PHE A 608 -3.76 -56.09 4.41
N GLY A 609 -4.77 -56.62 3.72
CA GLY A 609 -4.88 -56.50 2.26
C GLY A 609 -5.72 -55.31 1.77
N LEU A 610 -5.44 -54.86 0.53
CA LEU A 610 -6.29 -54.13 -0.41
C LEU A 610 -6.83 -52.72 0.01
N GLY A 611 -6.65 -51.64 -0.76
CA GLY A 611 -5.86 -51.48 -1.98
C GLY A 611 -6.11 -50.17 -2.75
N LYS A 612 -5.33 -49.98 -3.83
CA LYS A 612 -5.41 -48.95 -4.89
C LYS A 612 -5.04 -47.48 -4.55
N LYS A 613 -3.75 -47.21 -4.80
CA LYS A 613 -3.17 -46.05 -5.51
C LYS A 613 -3.41 -44.64 -4.93
N LYS A 614 -2.44 -44.21 -4.12
CA LYS A 614 -1.97 -42.83 -4.05
C LYS A 614 -0.76 -42.61 -4.96
N ASP A 615 -0.72 -41.40 -5.52
CA ASP A 615 0.36 -40.40 -5.56
C ASP A 615 1.81 -40.78 -5.96
N GLY A 616 2.43 -39.82 -6.65
CA GLY A 616 3.76 -39.34 -6.26
C GLY A 616 4.85 -39.53 -7.31
N GLU A 617 5.12 -38.44 -8.06
CA GLU A 617 6.48 -37.96 -8.46
C GLU A 617 7.43 -38.93 -9.20
N GLN A 618 8.33 -38.50 -10.07
CA GLN A 618 8.55 -37.22 -10.74
C GLN A 618 9.62 -37.52 -11.81
N GLU A 619 9.40 -37.15 -13.07
CA GLU A 619 10.54 -36.91 -13.96
C GLU A 619 10.15 -35.99 -15.12
N VAL A 620 10.97 -34.96 -15.28
CA VAL A 620 11.08 -34.13 -16.49
C VAL A 620 12.28 -34.69 -17.22
N LEU A 621 12.20 -34.88 -18.54
CA LEU A 621 13.14 -34.25 -19.47
C LEU A 621 12.75 -34.44 -20.96
N GLU A 622 13.10 -33.39 -21.68
CA GLU A 622 13.36 -33.27 -23.12
C GLU A 622 12.24 -33.22 -24.17
N GLU A 623 12.36 -32.15 -24.96
CA GLU A 623 11.61 -31.82 -26.16
C GLU A 623 12.25 -32.51 -27.37
N ALA A 624 11.45 -32.87 -28.38
CA ALA A 624 11.70 -32.49 -29.78
C ALA A 624 10.58 -32.94 -30.72
N ASP A 625 9.98 -31.94 -31.37
CA ASP A 625 9.51 -31.91 -32.77
C ASP A 625 9.24 -33.24 -33.52
N LYS A 626 7.97 -33.46 -33.86
CA LYS A 626 7.60 -33.81 -35.24
C LYS A 626 6.40 -33.00 -35.72
N THR A 627 6.70 -31.94 -36.45
CA THR A 627 5.89 -31.50 -37.58
C THR A 627 5.67 -32.66 -38.56
N ASP A 628 4.40 -32.97 -38.85
CA ASP A 628 4.04 -33.78 -40.02
C ASP A 628 2.81 -33.14 -40.68
N SER A 629 3.08 -32.23 -41.61
CA SER A 629 2.06 -31.55 -42.41
C SER A 629 1.67 -32.44 -43.59
N LYS A 630 0.39 -32.82 -43.66
CA LYS A 630 -0.22 -33.23 -44.92
C LYS A 630 -0.08 -32.10 -45.94
N SER A 631 0.41 -32.39 -47.15
CA SER A 631 -0.42 -32.42 -48.37
C SER A 631 0.36 -32.85 -49.62
N ALA A 632 -0.34 -33.48 -50.57
CA ALA A 632 -0.02 -33.69 -52.00
C ALA A 632 1.40 -34.21 -52.38
N SER A 633 1.56 -35.42 -52.92
CA SER A 633 1.21 -35.80 -54.31
C SER A 633 1.82 -34.84 -55.35
N SER A 634 2.76 -35.25 -56.20
CA SER A 634 2.59 -36.37 -57.15
C SER A 634 3.87 -37.18 -57.44
N LYS A 635 3.66 -38.39 -57.99
CA LYS A 635 4.72 -39.32 -58.41
C LYS A 635 5.11 -39.10 -59.87
N THR A 636 6.36 -39.45 -60.21
CA THR A 636 6.68 -40.14 -61.48
C THR A 636 7.62 -41.33 -61.19
N ALA A 637 7.52 -42.36 -62.03
CA ALA A 637 8.15 -43.70 -62.03
C ALA A 637 9.62 -43.83 -61.51
N SER A 638 10.14 -45.02 -61.15
CA SER A 638 9.80 -46.39 -61.62
C SER A 638 10.25 -47.52 -60.66
N SER A 639 9.86 -48.76 -61.00
CA SER A 639 10.38 -50.10 -60.64
C SER A 639 11.61 -50.26 -59.72
N GLY A 640 11.70 -51.28 -58.84
CA GLY A 640 10.91 -52.52 -58.83
C GLY A 640 11.21 -53.50 -57.67
N LYS A 641 10.73 -54.75 -57.79
CA LYS A 641 10.90 -55.91 -56.87
C LYS A 641 12.40 -56.24 -56.67
N SER A 642 12.89 -56.99 -55.67
CA SER A 642 12.30 -57.84 -54.61
C SER A 642 13.14 -57.68 -53.31
N SER A 643 13.14 -58.48 -52.24
CA SER A 643 12.54 -59.80 -51.92
C SER A 643 12.38 -59.95 -50.40
N ALA A 644 11.74 -61.04 -49.93
CA ALA A 644 11.82 -61.48 -48.53
C ALA A 644 13.02 -62.42 -48.30
N SER A 645 13.56 -62.43 -47.08
CA SER A 645 13.64 -63.64 -46.24
C SER A 645 14.01 -63.25 -44.81
N ALA A 646 13.26 -63.76 -43.85
CA ALA A 646 13.69 -63.85 -42.46
C ALA A 646 14.16 -65.28 -42.22
N GLU A 647 15.37 -65.46 -41.69
CA GLU A 647 15.80 -66.73 -41.11
C GLU A 647 16.47 -66.50 -39.76
N THR A 648 16.29 -67.47 -38.89
CA THR A 648 16.44 -67.33 -37.44
C THR A 648 17.75 -67.93 -36.97
N SER A 649 18.50 -67.22 -36.12
CA SER A 649 19.47 -67.87 -35.23
C SER A 649 19.63 -67.15 -33.88
N THR A 650 19.43 -67.94 -32.84
CA THR A 650 20.06 -67.94 -31.50
C THR A 650 20.73 -66.68 -30.94
N LYS A 651 20.38 -66.38 -29.68
CA LYS A 651 21.10 -65.50 -28.75
C LYS A 651 22.62 -65.76 -28.75
N GLU A 652 23.39 -64.69 -28.83
CA GLU A 652 24.52 -64.44 -27.94
C GLU A 652 24.24 -63.14 -27.18
N GLU A 653 24.62 -63.08 -25.90
CA GLU A 653 24.49 -61.87 -25.09
C GLU A 653 25.71 -60.97 -25.34
N ASP A 654 25.52 -59.91 -26.12
CA ASP A 654 26.58 -58.90 -26.29
C ASP A 654 26.67 -58.02 -25.04
N LEU A 655 27.71 -58.26 -24.24
CA LEU A 655 28.07 -57.50 -23.05
C LEU A 655 28.82 -56.21 -23.43
N THR A 656 28.27 -55.42 -24.35
CA THR A 656 28.82 -54.10 -24.67
C THR A 656 28.46 -53.09 -23.59
N PRO A 657 29.44 -52.36 -23.00
CA PRO A 657 29.14 -51.34 -22.02
C PRO A 657 28.38 -50.19 -22.67
N LYS A 658 27.26 -49.75 -22.07
CA LYS A 658 26.59 -48.52 -22.51
C LYS A 658 27.47 -47.33 -22.15
N ILE A 659 28.01 -46.67 -23.18
CA ILE A 659 28.64 -45.36 -23.06
C ILE A 659 27.53 -44.34 -22.81
N VAL A 660 27.48 -43.78 -21.61
CA VAL A 660 26.54 -42.74 -21.21
C VAL A 660 27.29 -41.41 -21.16
N LYS A 661 26.80 -40.42 -21.91
CA LYS A 661 27.33 -39.06 -21.89
C LYS A 661 26.84 -38.35 -20.64
N LYS A 662 27.77 -37.96 -19.76
CA LYS A 662 27.48 -37.26 -18.51
C LYS A 662 27.99 -35.83 -18.60
N LEU A 663 27.10 -34.87 -18.35
CA LEU A 663 27.47 -33.45 -18.26
C LEU A 663 28.12 -33.18 -16.91
N GLN A 664 29.33 -32.63 -16.92
CA GLN A 664 30.00 -32.10 -15.73
C GLN A 664 29.86 -30.59 -15.73
N THR A 665 29.63 -29.99 -14.56
CA THR A 665 29.38 -28.55 -14.44
C THR A 665 29.99 -28.01 -13.16
N ILE A 666 30.70 -26.88 -13.25
CA ILE A 666 31.25 -26.13 -12.13
C ILE A 666 30.64 -24.72 -12.13
N PRO A 667 30.02 -24.25 -11.03
CA PRO A 667 29.52 -22.88 -10.94
C PRO A 667 30.66 -21.87 -10.87
N LEU A 668 30.50 -20.76 -11.58
CA LEU A 668 31.47 -19.66 -11.62
C LEU A 668 31.15 -18.62 -10.55
N SER A 669 32.18 -18.05 -9.95
CA SER A 669 32.03 -16.85 -9.12
C SER A 669 32.14 -15.60 -10.01
N TYR A 670 31.42 -14.55 -9.64
CA TYR A 670 31.50 -13.26 -10.33
C TYR A 670 31.06 -12.13 -9.40
N THR A 671 31.59 -10.93 -9.65
CA THR A 671 31.10 -9.69 -9.05
C THR A 671 30.47 -8.82 -10.12
N VAL A 672 29.34 -8.19 -9.79
CA VAL A 672 28.67 -7.21 -10.65
C VAL A 672 28.94 -5.83 -10.06
N GLU A 673 29.63 -4.98 -10.82
CA GLU A 673 29.85 -3.58 -10.51
C GLU A 673 28.93 -2.75 -11.41
N LYS A 674 28.07 -1.91 -10.83
CA LYS A 674 27.26 -0.99 -11.64
C LYS A 674 28.15 0.00 -12.36
N ASP A 675 27.84 0.26 -13.62
CA ASP A 675 28.42 1.34 -14.41
C ASP A 675 27.36 2.44 -14.63
N GLY A 676 27.78 3.67 -14.88
CA GLY A 676 26.93 4.86 -14.84
C GLY A 676 27.23 5.74 -13.61
N PHE A 677 26.19 6.30 -12.98
CA PHE A 677 26.37 7.19 -11.84
C PHE A 677 26.73 6.40 -10.57
N PRO A 678 27.78 6.81 -9.82
CA PRO A 678 28.23 6.12 -8.61
C PRO A 678 27.08 5.78 -7.66
N GLU A 679 27.14 4.58 -7.06
CA GLU A 679 26.24 4.25 -5.97
C GLU A 679 26.69 4.96 -4.69
N ILE A 680 25.74 5.60 -4.00
CA ILE A 680 26.00 6.25 -2.71
C ILE A 680 26.44 5.19 -1.69
N LEU A 681 27.52 5.43 -0.96
CA LEU A 681 28.00 4.54 0.10
C LEU A 681 26.92 4.38 1.19
N GLU A 682 26.82 3.21 1.83
CA GLU A 682 25.79 2.98 2.85
C GLU A 682 25.88 3.96 4.03
N LYS A 683 27.08 4.35 4.45
CA LYS A 683 27.30 5.42 5.45
C LYS A 683 26.67 6.76 5.04
N ASP A 684 26.77 7.13 3.76
CA ASP A 684 26.25 8.40 3.27
C ASP A 684 24.72 8.32 3.07
N LYS A 685 24.19 7.13 2.71
CA LYS A 685 22.74 6.84 2.75
C LYS A 685 22.20 6.96 4.19
N GLU A 686 22.90 6.44 5.20
CA GLU A 686 22.55 6.58 6.62
C GLU A 686 22.55 8.05 7.07
N ALA A 687 23.51 8.86 6.60
CA ALA A 687 23.55 10.29 6.85
C ALA A 687 22.35 11.02 6.21
N LEU A 688 22.00 10.71 4.96
CA LEU A 688 20.81 11.26 4.28
C LEU A 688 19.51 10.86 4.98
N ILE A 689 19.38 9.60 5.42
CA ILE A 689 18.24 9.14 6.22
C ILE A 689 18.16 9.92 7.55
N SER A 690 19.30 10.14 8.22
CA SER A 690 19.37 10.89 9.47
C SER A 690 18.97 12.36 9.28
N LYS A 691 19.39 13.00 8.17
CA LYS A 691 18.97 14.35 7.77
C LYS A 691 17.45 14.42 7.60
N ILE A 692 16.85 13.49 6.84
CA ILE A 692 15.39 13.41 6.65
C ILE A 692 14.67 13.19 7.99
N GLN A 693 15.17 12.30 8.87
CA GLN A 693 14.60 12.09 10.21
C GLN A 693 14.65 13.34 11.09
N GLY A 694 15.68 14.19 10.93
CA GLY A 694 15.76 15.50 11.56
C GLY A 694 14.59 16.40 11.16
N PHE A 695 14.30 16.49 9.87
CA PHE A 695 13.13 17.21 9.36
C PHE A 695 11.80 16.61 9.87
N ASP A 696 11.66 15.27 9.87
CA ASP A 696 10.44 14.62 10.37
C ASP A 696 10.18 14.92 11.85
N LYS A 697 11.24 14.94 12.67
CA LYS A 697 11.17 15.32 14.08
C LYS A 697 10.78 16.78 14.26
N PHE A 698 11.33 17.68 13.43
CA PHE A 698 10.98 19.10 13.45
C PHE A 698 9.52 19.33 13.05
N ASP A 699 9.06 18.76 11.93
CA ASP A 699 7.68 18.90 11.46
C ASP A 699 6.69 18.34 12.48
N LYS A 700 7.00 17.18 13.08
CA LYS A 700 6.17 16.63 14.16
C LYS A 700 6.11 17.57 15.36
N ASN A 701 7.25 18.07 15.83
CA ASN A 701 7.28 18.97 16.99
C ASN A 701 6.50 20.28 16.70
N ARG A 702 6.59 20.81 15.49
CA ARG A 702 5.80 21.97 15.05
C ARG A 702 4.30 21.65 15.07
N HIS A 703 3.90 20.49 14.53
CA HIS A 703 2.51 20.06 14.53
C HIS A 703 1.97 19.82 15.95
N ASP A 704 2.72 19.15 16.82
CA ASP A 704 2.36 18.93 18.22
C ASP A 704 2.16 20.27 18.98
N ILE A 705 2.96 21.30 18.66
CA ILE A 705 2.81 22.67 19.19
C ILE A 705 1.57 23.38 18.65
N GLU A 706 1.35 23.33 17.34
CA GLU A 706 0.17 23.94 16.68
C GLU A 706 -1.13 23.30 17.16
N GLU A 707 -1.18 21.97 17.30
CA GLU A 707 -2.32 21.25 17.87
C GLU A 707 -2.55 21.65 19.33
N ALA A 708 -1.51 21.63 20.17
CA ALA A 708 -1.64 22.01 21.58
C ALA A 708 -2.12 23.46 21.75
N ARG A 709 -1.67 24.38 20.88
CA ARG A 709 -2.12 25.77 20.85
C ARG A 709 -3.58 25.88 20.42
N ASN A 710 -3.99 25.19 19.36
CA ASN A 710 -5.39 25.17 18.90
C ASN A 710 -6.33 24.59 19.98
N VAL A 711 -5.88 23.55 20.71
CA VAL A 711 -6.63 22.98 21.84
C VAL A 711 -6.73 23.97 23.00
N LEU A 712 -5.67 24.72 23.31
CA LEU A 712 -5.68 25.77 24.33
C LEU A 712 -6.63 26.91 23.94
N GLU A 713 -6.56 27.39 22.70
CA GLU A 713 -7.43 28.44 22.15
C GLU A 713 -8.90 28.02 22.16
N ALA A 714 -9.21 26.79 21.70
CA ALA A 714 -10.56 26.24 21.81
C ALA A 714 -11.04 26.08 23.26
N PHE A 715 -10.13 25.82 24.21
CA PHE A 715 -10.45 25.77 25.63
C PHE A 715 -10.69 27.16 26.23
N THR A 716 -10.00 28.23 25.80
CA THR A 716 -10.30 29.58 26.32
C THR A 716 -11.65 30.09 25.85
N TYR A 717 -12.09 29.76 24.63
CA TYR A 717 -13.46 30.01 24.19
C TYR A 717 -14.48 29.23 25.04
N ARG A 718 -14.33 27.91 25.16
CA ARG A 718 -15.22 27.08 26.00
C ARG A 718 -15.23 27.51 27.47
N GLY A 719 -14.10 28.01 27.97
CA GLY A 719 -13.98 28.57 29.32
C GLY A 719 -14.87 29.78 29.55
N ARG A 720 -15.07 30.62 28.53
CA ARG A 720 -16.03 31.75 28.57
C ARG A 720 -17.46 31.23 28.54
N ASP A 721 -17.77 30.26 27.67
CA ASP A 721 -19.11 29.64 27.59
C ASP A 721 -19.56 29.08 28.95
N TYR A 722 -18.64 28.49 29.73
CA TYR A 722 -18.92 28.02 31.09
C TYR A 722 -19.30 29.13 32.08
N LEU A 723 -18.79 30.36 31.91
CA LEU A 723 -19.15 31.49 32.78
C LEU A 723 -20.58 32.01 32.49
N GLU A 724 -21.13 31.71 31.31
CA GLU A 724 -22.51 32.05 30.92
C GLU A 724 -23.50 30.88 31.14
N ASP A 725 -23.01 29.64 31.24
CA ASP A 725 -23.82 28.45 31.52
C ASP A 725 -24.40 28.48 32.94
N GLY A 726 -25.71 28.71 33.06
CA GLY A 726 -26.42 28.78 34.34
C GLY A 726 -26.24 27.56 35.27
N LEU A 727 -25.98 26.36 34.74
CA LEU A 727 -25.70 25.18 35.56
C LEU A 727 -24.26 25.16 36.10
N PHE A 728 -23.30 25.69 35.33
CA PHE A 728 -21.93 25.87 35.79
C PHE A 728 -21.82 27.03 36.79
N VAL A 729 -22.58 28.11 36.57
CA VAL A 729 -22.73 29.23 37.53
C VAL A 729 -23.35 28.76 38.84
N ALA A 730 -24.36 27.88 38.80
CA ALA A 730 -24.94 27.28 40.01
C ALA A 730 -23.94 26.38 40.76
N ALA A 731 -23.11 25.61 40.04
CA ALA A 731 -22.10 24.70 40.59
C ALA A 731 -20.79 25.38 41.04
N SER A 732 -20.72 26.72 41.02
CA SER A 732 -19.51 27.49 41.36
C SER A 732 -19.77 28.65 42.31
N THR A 733 -18.73 29.03 43.05
CA THR A 733 -18.67 30.26 43.84
C THR A 733 -18.30 31.47 42.97
N ALA A 734 -18.56 32.68 43.46
CA ALA A 734 -18.15 33.90 42.77
C ALA A 734 -16.62 34.02 42.64
N GLU A 735 -15.87 33.62 43.69
CA GLU A 735 -14.40 33.67 43.71
C GLU A 735 -13.77 32.67 42.71
N GLU A 736 -14.35 31.48 42.55
CA GLU A 736 -13.91 30.52 41.52
C GLU A 736 -14.12 31.08 40.10
N ARG A 737 -15.26 31.75 39.86
CA ARG A 737 -15.55 32.38 38.55
C ARG A 737 -14.63 33.57 38.27
N GLU A 738 -14.38 34.44 39.24
CA GLU A 738 -13.45 35.57 39.10
C GLU A 738 -12.02 35.09 38.80
N LYS A 739 -11.55 34.03 39.48
CA LYS A 739 -10.26 33.39 39.19
C LYS A 739 -10.20 32.80 37.78
N LEU A 740 -11.26 32.13 37.35
CA LEU A 740 -11.36 31.57 36.01
C LEU A 740 -11.36 32.66 34.94
N GLU A 741 -12.17 33.72 35.10
CA GLU A 741 -12.22 34.87 34.19
C GLU A 741 -10.86 35.56 34.06
N ALA A 742 -10.19 35.82 35.20
CA ALA A 742 -8.85 36.40 35.22
C ALA A 742 -7.82 35.51 34.51
N LEU A 743 -7.82 34.20 34.75
CA LEU A 743 -6.89 33.26 34.11
C LEU A 743 -7.19 33.09 32.61
N LEU A 744 -8.46 33.13 32.20
CA LEU A 744 -8.87 33.11 30.80
C LEU A 744 -8.40 34.36 30.05
N SER A 745 -8.50 35.55 30.66
CA SER A 745 -7.93 36.78 30.10
C SER A 745 -6.41 36.65 29.95
N GLN A 746 -5.71 36.39 31.05
CA GLN A 746 -4.24 36.25 31.05
C GLN A 746 -3.73 35.20 30.06
N THR A 747 -4.46 34.11 29.89
CA THR A 747 -4.09 33.05 28.92
C THR A 747 -4.41 33.44 27.48
N THR A 748 -5.47 34.21 27.25
CA THR A 748 -5.77 34.80 25.92
C THR A 748 -4.69 35.80 25.53
N ASP A 749 -4.38 36.75 26.41
CA ASP A 749 -3.38 37.79 26.18
C ASP A 749 -2.00 37.13 25.92
N TRP A 750 -1.62 36.18 26.76
CA TRP A 750 -0.40 35.37 26.58
C TRP A 750 -0.38 34.63 25.23
N LEU A 751 -1.50 34.05 24.77
CA LEU A 751 -1.57 33.30 23.51
C LEU A 751 -1.21 34.16 22.28
N TYR A 752 -1.56 35.45 22.29
CA TYR A 752 -1.32 36.39 21.20
C TYR A 752 0.04 37.10 21.28
N ASP A 753 0.65 37.16 22.47
CA ASP A 753 2.00 37.69 22.70
C ASP A 753 3.05 36.56 22.81
N GLU A 754 3.51 36.24 24.03
CA GLU A 754 4.62 35.30 24.31
C GLU A 754 4.31 33.86 23.88
N GLY A 755 3.04 33.47 23.92
CA GLY A 755 2.53 32.15 23.55
C GLY A 755 2.72 31.80 22.06
N TYR A 756 3.00 32.79 21.20
CA TYR A 756 3.30 32.55 19.79
C TYR A 756 4.62 31.80 19.59
N THR A 757 5.61 32.01 20.47
CA THR A 757 6.95 31.39 20.40
C THR A 757 7.21 30.38 21.52
N ALA A 758 6.19 30.09 22.34
CA ALA A 758 6.27 29.17 23.46
C ALA A 758 6.48 27.71 23.02
N ASP A 759 7.14 26.93 23.88
CA ASP A 759 7.31 25.50 23.67
C ASP A 759 6.05 24.68 24.03
N LEU A 760 6.09 23.40 23.63
CA LEU A 760 4.99 22.46 23.87
C LEU A 760 4.65 22.27 25.36
N ALA A 761 5.63 22.43 26.26
CA ALA A 761 5.42 22.25 27.69
C ALA A 761 4.70 23.46 28.30
N ALA A 762 5.10 24.68 27.94
CA ALA A 762 4.46 25.91 28.38
C ALA A 762 2.99 25.98 27.94
N ILE A 763 2.68 25.64 26.68
CA ILE A 763 1.30 25.61 26.16
C ILE A 763 0.45 24.56 26.91
N LYS A 764 1.01 23.36 27.15
CA LYS A 764 0.31 22.31 27.92
C LYS A 764 0.10 22.68 29.38
N GLN A 765 1.01 23.43 29.99
CA GLN A 765 0.85 23.93 31.36
C GLN A 765 -0.31 24.92 31.45
N LYS A 766 -0.40 25.91 30.54
CA LYS A 766 -1.54 26.85 30.49
C LYS A 766 -2.89 26.14 30.36
N LEU A 767 -2.96 25.08 29.55
CA LEU A 767 -4.17 24.25 29.45
C LEU A 767 -4.48 23.49 30.74
N ALA A 768 -3.46 22.96 31.43
CA ALA A 768 -3.61 22.28 32.71
C ALA A 768 -4.09 23.24 33.82
N ASP A 769 -3.55 24.46 33.87
CA ASP A 769 -3.92 25.49 34.85
C ASP A 769 -5.41 25.88 34.69
N LEU A 770 -5.88 26.08 33.45
CA LEU A 770 -7.29 26.36 33.16
C LEU A 770 -8.19 25.17 33.51
N LYS A 771 -7.78 23.94 33.17
CA LYS A 771 -8.52 22.72 33.52
C LYS A 771 -8.64 22.53 35.03
N ALA A 772 -7.61 22.84 35.80
CA ALA A 772 -7.62 22.72 37.26
C ALA A 772 -8.71 23.58 37.93
N LEU A 773 -9.14 24.69 37.30
CA LEU A 773 -10.27 25.49 37.77
C LEU A 773 -11.62 24.97 37.23
N VAL A 774 -11.68 24.54 35.97
CA VAL A 774 -12.93 24.15 35.29
C VAL A 774 -13.42 22.75 35.65
N GLU A 775 -12.52 21.77 35.73
CA GLU A 775 -12.86 20.36 35.92
C GLU A 775 -13.59 20.09 37.26
N PRO A 776 -13.20 20.67 38.43
CA PRO A 776 -13.95 20.50 39.68
C PRO A 776 -15.40 20.98 39.58
N ILE A 777 -15.63 22.16 39.01
CA ILE A 777 -16.97 22.75 38.84
C ILE A 777 -17.80 21.91 37.85
N THR A 778 -17.19 21.46 36.75
CA THR A 778 -17.84 20.58 35.77
C THR A 778 -18.19 19.22 36.38
N ASN A 779 -17.36 18.70 37.29
CA ASN A 779 -17.66 17.49 38.05
C ASN A 779 -18.86 17.71 38.99
N ARG A 780 -18.89 18.78 39.81
CA ARG A 780 -20.04 19.12 40.67
C ARG A 780 -21.34 19.23 39.85
N LYS A 781 -21.30 19.96 38.72
CA LYS A 781 -22.41 20.08 37.76
C LYS A 781 -22.87 18.71 37.25
N THR A 782 -21.94 17.89 36.74
CA THR A 782 -22.25 16.58 36.13
C THR A 782 -22.81 15.60 37.15
N GLU A 783 -22.23 15.56 38.35
CA GLU A 783 -22.72 14.79 39.49
C GLU A 783 -24.12 15.24 39.88
N LYS A 784 -24.39 16.55 40.03
CA LYS A 784 -25.74 17.05 40.33
C LYS A 784 -26.76 16.69 39.23
N GLN A 785 -26.38 16.72 37.95
CA GLN A 785 -27.27 16.34 36.85
C GLN A 785 -27.62 14.86 36.82
N LYS A 786 -26.65 13.96 37.10
CA LYS A 786 -26.83 12.51 36.99
C LYS A 786 -27.31 11.82 38.26
N ARG A 787 -27.00 12.38 39.44
CA ARG A 787 -27.32 11.75 40.74
C ARG A 787 -28.81 11.43 40.94
N PRO A 788 -29.81 12.24 40.52
CA PRO A 788 -31.22 11.89 40.73
C PRO A 788 -31.65 10.60 40.03
N GLU A 789 -31.16 10.37 38.81
CA GLU A 789 -31.44 9.15 38.04
C GLU A 789 -30.81 7.92 38.70
N GLU A 790 -29.57 8.04 39.17
CA GLU A 790 -28.82 6.95 39.81
C GLU A 790 -29.28 6.66 41.26
N ILE A 791 -29.77 7.68 41.99
CA ILE A 791 -30.48 7.47 43.26
C ILE A 791 -31.71 6.62 43.01
N LYS A 792 -32.57 7.03 42.07
CA LYS A 792 -33.77 6.26 41.73
C LYS A 792 -33.42 4.84 41.28
N ALA A 793 -32.39 4.69 40.45
CA ALA A 793 -31.94 3.39 39.98
C ALA A 793 -31.38 2.48 41.09
N LEU A 794 -31.01 3.02 42.25
CA LEU A 794 -30.67 2.27 43.47
C LEU A 794 -31.90 2.04 44.37
N GLU A 795 -32.82 3.01 44.48
CA GLU A 795 -34.11 2.86 45.17
C GLU A 795 -34.95 1.74 44.54
N ASP A 796 -35.11 1.74 43.21
CA ASP A 796 -35.78 0.70 42.44
C ASP A 796 -35.16 -0.69 42.71
N ALA A 797 -33.83 -0.77 42.90
CA ALA A 797 -33.12 -2.01 43.21
C ALA A 797 -33.31 -2.46 44.67
N ILE A 798 -33.38 -1.53 45.61
CA ILE A 798 -33.70 -1.78 47.03
C ILE A 798 -35.14 -2.30 47.16
N GLU A 799 -36.10 -1.70 46.46
CA GLU A 799 -37.52 -2.11 46.46
C GLU A 799 -37.71 -3.48 45.79
N GLN A 800 -37.06 -3.73 44.65
CA GLN A 800 -37.06 -5.06 44.02
C GLN A 800 -36.44 -6.13 44.93
N THR A 801 -35.41 -5.78 45.71
CA THR A 801 -34.81 -6.68 46.70
C THR A 801 -35.75 -6.94 47.88
N GLU A 802 -36.45 -5.91 48.35
CA GLU A 802 -37.47 -6.01 49.42
C GLU A 802 -38.61 -6.95 49.01
N GLY A 803 -39.17 -6.77 47.80
CA GLY A 803 -40.18 -7.68 47.25
C GLY A 803 -39.68 -9.11 47.03
N LEU A 804 -38.40 -9.30 46.68
CA LEU A 804 -37.81 -10.64 46.56
C LEU A 804 -37.67 -11.32 47.93
N ILE A 805 -37.24 -10.58 48.96
CA ILE A 805 -37.18 -11.06 50.35
C ILE A 805 -38.60 -11.44 50.82
N GLU A 806 -39.60 -10.59 50.59
CA GLU A 806 -40.99 -10.89 50.94
C GLU A 806 -41.52 -12.14 50.24
N LEU A 807 -41.16 -12.41 48.98
CA LEU A 807 -41.55 -13.63 48.26
C LEU A 807 -40.94 -14.90 48.85
N PHE A 808 -39.72 -14.82 49.40
CA PHE A 808 -39.11 -15.95 50.10
C PHE A 808 -39.69 -16.15 51.50
N ASN A 809 -39.96 -15.05 52.23
CA ASN A 809 -40.46 -15.09 53.61
C ASN A 809 -41.98 -15.39 53.69
N ASN A 810 -42.79 -14.90 52.75
CA ASN A 810 -44.24 -15.13 52.66
C ASN A 810 -44.60 -16.31 51.75
N LYS A 811 -43.88 -17.43 51.87
CA LYS A 811 -44.27 -18.67 51.20
C LYS A 811 -45.61 -19.16 51.81
N PRO A 812 -46.69 -19.33 51.03
CA PRO A 812 -47.97 -19.70 51.60
C PRO A 812 -47.89 -21.08 52.26
N PRO A 813 -48.56 -21.31 53.40
CA PRO A 813 -48.69 -22.65 53.95
C PRO A 813 -49.35 -23.55 52.89
N THR A 814 -48.80 -24.74 52.69
CA THR A 814 -49.43 -25.76 51.85
C THR A 814 -50.84 -26.05 52.37
N PRO A 815 -51.87 -26.12 51.50
CA PRO A 815 -53.24 -26.35 51.95
C PRO A 815 -53.35 -27.63 52.78
N ASP A 816 -54.10 -27.56 53.87
CA ASP A 816 -54.34 -28.69 54.78
C ASP A 816 -54.90 -29.90 54.01
N SER A 817 -54.07 -30.90 53.77
CA SER A 817 -54.50 -32.25 53.45
C SER A 817 -54.22 -33.13 54.66
N GLU A 818 -55.29 -33.44 55.40
CA GLU A 818 -55.27 -34.40 56.51
C GLU A 818 -54.65 -35.72 56.06
N LEU A 819 -53.47 -36.06 56.59
CA LEU A 819 -52.86 -37.39 56.62
C LEU A 819 -51.62 -37.33 57.53
N GLU A 820 -51.75 -37.83 58.75
CA GLU A 820 -50.60 -38.08 59.62
C GLU A 820 -49.70 -39.18 59.01
N ASP A 821 -48.43 -39.18 59.41
CA ASP A 821 -47.39 -40.17 59.05
C ASP A 821 -46.86 -40.17 57.60
N ALA A 822 -46.20 -39.07 57.23
CA ALA A 822 -45.07 -39.10 56.30
C ALA A 822 -43.98 -38.11 56.72
N GLU A 823 -42.72 -38.55 56.85
CA GLU A 823 -41.58 -37.66 57.06
C GLU A 823 -41.37 -36.78 55.83
N VAL A 824 -41.87 -35.54 55.87
CA VAL A 824 -41.56 -34.52 54.87
C VAL A 824 -40.07 -34.19 54.97
N PRO A 825 -39.27 -34.37 53.89
CA PRO A 825 -37.88 -33.96 53.91
C PRO A 825 -37.78 -32.47 54.22
N GLN A 826 -36.91 -32.10 55.18
CA GLN A 826 -36.66 -30.70 55.47
C GLN A 826 -36.00 -30.03 54.27
N VAL A 827 -36.82 -29.35 53.47
CA VAL A 827 -36.36 -28.46 52.41
C VAL A 827 -35.44 -27.42 53.07
N PRO A 828 -34.16 -27.29 52.65
CA PRO A 828 -33.27 -26.28 53.19
C PRO A 828 -33.91 -24.88 53.04
N GLU A 829 -33.97 -24.11 54.11
CA GLU A 829 -34.49 -22.74 54.02
C GLU A 829 -33.48 -21.88 53.24
N ILE A 830 -33.96 -21.02 52.34
CA ILE A 830 -33.09 -20.09 51.60
C ILE A 830 -32.69 -19.00 52.60
N ASP A 831 -31.39 -18.89 52.92
CA ASP A 831 -30.93 -17.95 53.95
C ASP A 831 -30.89 -16.51 53.43
N THR A 832 -32.03 -15.84 53.50
CA THR A 832 -32.21 -14.43 53.11
C THR A 832 -31.47 -13.46 54.03
N LYS A 833 -31.02 -13.86 55.23
CA LYS A 833 -30.50 -12.95 56.26
C LYS A 833 -29.32 -12.09 55.81
N ALA A 834 -28.46 -12.65 54.94
CA ALA A 834 -27.35 -11.90 54.35
C ALA A 834 -27.82 -10.84 53.35
N LEU A 835 -28.89 -11.14 52.59
CA LEU A 835 -29.53 -10.22 51.64
C LEU A 835 -30.36 -9.16 52.35
N GLU A 836 -31.16 -9.55 53.35
CA GLU A 836 -31.91 -8.66 54.25
C GLU A 836 -30.98 -7.63 54.88
N LYS A 837 -29.90 -8.10 55.53
CA LYS A 837 -28.90 -7.22 56.12
C LYS A 837 -28.24 -6.28 55.09
N ALA A 838 -27.89 -6.79 53.90
CA ALA A 838 -27.29 -5.97 52.84
C ALA A 838 -28.27 -4.93 52.29
N GLN A 839 -29.56 -5.25 52.22
CA GLN A 839 -30.64 -4.35 51.82
C GLN A 839 -30.83 -3.26 52.87
N GLU A 840 -30.96 -3.61 54.16
CA GLU A 840 -31.10 -2.66 55.26
C GLU A 840 -29.89 -1.72 55.36
N GLU A 841 -28.66 -2.26 55.31
CA GLU A 841 -27.43 -1.45 55.33
C GLU A 841 -27.31 -0.52 54.12
N THR A 842 -27.84 -0.92 52.95
CA THR A 842 -27.83 -0.10 51.73
C THR A 842 -28.92 0.98 51.77
N LYS A 843 -30.12 0.65 52.24
CA LYS A 843 -31.26 1.56 52.46
C LYS A 843 -30.92 2.62 53.50
N ALA A 844 -30.39 2.21 54.66
CA ALA A 844 -29.94 3.12 55.71
C ALA A 844 -28.74 3.98 55.29
N TRP A 845 -27.81 3.44 54.49
CA TRP A 845 -26.74 4.24 53.90
C TRP A 845 -27.29 5.29 52.93
N LEU A 846 -28.20 4.90 52.02
CA LEU A 846 -28.76 5.80 51.00
C LEU A 846 -29.55 6.95 51.63
N GLU A 847 -30.44 6.66 52.58
CA GLU A 847 -31.20 7.68 53.31
C GLU A 847 -30.29 8.64 54.08
N LYS A 848 -29.24 8.12 54.73
CA LYS A 848 -28.25 8.97 55.40
C LYS A 848 -27.55 9.89 54.41
N VAL A 849 -26.98 9.36 53.31
CA VAL A 849 -26.18 10.20 52.40
C VAL A 849 -27.05 11.18 51.62
N LYS A 850 -28.32 10.84 51.31
CA LYS A 850 -29.31 11.78 50.77
C LYS A 850 -29.55 12.95 51.75
N ALA A 851 -29.84 12.66 53.01
CA ALA A 851 -30.03 13.70 54.03
C ALA A 851 -28.77 14.57 54.23
N ASP A 852 -27.58 13.97 54.25
CA ASP A 852 -26.31 14.71 54.34
C ASP A 852 -26.07 15.59 53.07
N GLN A 853 -26.54 15.15 51.90
CA GLN A 853 -26.39 15.83 50.60
C GLN A 853 -27.42 16.95 50.37
N ASP A 854 -28.63 16.85 50.93
CA ASP A 854 -29.67 17.89 50.82
C ASP A 854 -29.30 19.17 51.60
N VAL A 855 -28.36 19.08 52.53
CA VAL A 855 -27.82 20.22 53.30
C VAL A 855 -26.67 20.93 52.54
N LYS A 856 -26.08 20.30 51.53
CA LYS A 856 -24.98 20.87 50.73
C LYS A 856 -25.48 21.84 49.66
N ALA A 857 -24.75 22.94 49.49
CA ALA A 857 -24.99 23.86 48.38
C ALA A 857 -24.46 23.30 47.05
N ASP A 858 -25.04 23.75 45.93
CA ASP A 858 -24.71 23.29 44.57
C ASP A 858 -23.23 23.40 44.18
N TYR A 859 -22.53 24.36 44.79
CA TYR A 859 -21.11 24.65 44.56
C TYR A 859 -20.17 23.94 45.54
N GLU A 860 -20.69 23.16 46.48
CA GLU A 860 -19.89 22.30 47.35
C GLU A 860 -19.66 20.93 46.72
N ASP A 861 -18.55 20.29 47.06
CA ASP A 861 -18.30 18.92 46.61
C ASP A 861 -19.34 17.96 47.23
N PRO A 862 -19.84 16.98 46.46
CA PRO A 862 -20.94 16.15 46.88
C PRO A 862 -20.53 15.15 47.97
N VAL A 863 -21.49 14.79 48.83
CA VAL A 863 -21.27 13.83 49.94
C VAL A 863 -21.01 12.41 49.42
N PHE A 864 -21.58 12.10 48.25
CA PHE A 864 -21.40 10.84 47.54
C PHE A 864 -21.49 11.05 46.03
N THR A 865 -20.82 10.19 45.29
CA THR A 865 -20.74 10.24 43.83
C THR A 865 -21.66 9.23 43.16
N VAL A 866 -22.01 9.47 41.90
CA VAL A 866 -22.69 8.51 41.01
C VAL A 866 -21.94 7.16 40.99
N LYS A 867 -20.61 7.19 40.97
CA LYS A 867 -19.78 5.98 41.00
C LYS A 867 -19.92 5.16 42.30
N GLU A 868 -20.27 5.79 43.42
CA GLU A 868 -20.53 5.11 44.69
C GLU A 868 -21.94 4.53 44.75
N LEU A 869 -22.94 5.20 44.18
CA LEU A 869 -24.28 4.63 43.96
C LEU A 869 -24.22 3.37 43.11
N GLN A 870 -23.52 3.42 41.97
CA GLN A 870 -23.33 2.28 41.07
C GLN A 870 -22.66 1.10 41.80
N LYS A 871 -21.56 1.34 42.54
CA LYS A 871 -20.92 0.30 43.37
C LYS A 871 -21.83 -0.29 44.44
N LYS A 872 -22.68 0.53 45.07
CA LYS A 872 -23.67 0.07 46.07
C LYS A 872 -24.74 -0.80 45.42
N LYS A 873 -25.22 -0.42 44.23
CA LYS A 873 -26.14 -1.21 43.41
C LYS A 873 -25.53 -2.54 42.97
N GLU A 874 -24.29 -2.54 42.48
CA GLU A 874 -23.54 -3.75 42.13
C GLU A 874 -23.38 -4.70 43.32
N ALA A 875 -23.04 -4.17 44.50
CA ALA A 875 -22.89 -4.95 45.72
C ALA A 875 -24.22 -5.58 46.17
N LEU A 876 -25.33 -4.83 46.13
CA LEU A 876 -26.67 -5.35 46.45
C LEU A 876 -27.11 -6.43 45.45
N ASN A 877 -26.95 -6.16 44.14
CA ASN A 877 -27.26 -7.10 43.07
C ASN A 877 -26.46 -8.40 43.19
N LYS A 878 -25.22 -8.35 43.68
CA LYS A 878 -24.44 -9.57 43.94
C LYS A 878 -25.10 -10.47 44.99
N HIS A 879 -25.57 -9.91 46.11
CA HIS A 879 -26.30 -10.67 47.11
C HIS A 879 -27.63 -11.22 46.58
N VAL A 880 -28.34 -10.47 45.73
CA VAL A 880 -29.55 -10.96 45.02
C VAL A 880 -29.19 -12.18 44.16
N MET A 881 -28.10 -12.12 43.40
CA MET A 881 -27.67 -13.21 42.53
C MET A 881 -27.21 -14.44 43.31
N ASP A 882 -26.56 -14.27 44.47
CA ASP A 882 -26.20 -15.37 45.37
C ASP A 882 -27.46 -16.12 45.87
N VAL A 883 -28.51 -15.39 46.28
CA VAL A 883 -29.80 -15.96 46.72
C VAL A 883 -30.54 -16.64 45.57
N LEU A 884 -30.59 -16.03 44.38
CA LEU A 884 -31.18 -16.66 43.18
C LEU A 884 -30.40 -17.91 42.73
N GLN A 885 -29.09 -17.97 42.96
CA GLN A 885 -28.28 -19.16 42.74
C GLN A 885 -28.61 -20.25 43.76
N GLN A 886 -28.78 -19.92 45.05
CA GLN A 886 -29.27 -20.85 46.06
C GLN A 886 -30.66 -21.40 45.68
N GLN A 887 -31.60 -20.56 45.24
CA GLN A 887 -32.90 -21.00 44.73
C GLN A 887 -32.76 -21.98 43.57
N LYS A 888 -31.91 -21.70 42.57
CA LYS A 888 -31.69 -22.60 41.43
C LYS A 888 -31.06 -23.94 41.83
N ILE A 889 -30.17 -23.94 42.84
CA ILE A 889 -29.61 -25.17 43.41
C ILE A 889 -30.70 -25.96 44.14
N MET A 890 -31.50 -25.29 44.95
CA MET A 890 -32.67 -25.85 45.63
C MET A 890 -33.71 -26.46 44.69
N GLU A 891 -34.09 -25.76 43.63
CA GLU A 891 -35.01 -26.29 42.62
C GLU A 891 -34.42 -27.51 41.88
N ARG A 892 -33.10 -27.57 41.71
CA ARG A 892 -32.41 -28.75 41.15
C ARG A 892 -32.42 -29.92 42.13
N ILE A 893 -32.21 -29.67 43.42
CA ILE A 893 -32.33 -30.67 44.49
C ILE A 893 -33.76 -31.20 44.53
N GLN A 894 -34.77 -30.33 44.64
CA GLN A 894 -36.19 -30.72 44.64
C GLN A 894 -36.60 -31.46 43.36
N LYS A 895 -36.11 -31.06 42.17
CA LYS A 895 -36.34 -31.81 40.92
C LYS A 895 -35.64 -33.16 40.91
N ALA A 896 -34.45 -33.29 41.51
CA ALA A 896 -33.75 -34.56 41.67
C ALA A 896 -34.47 -35.48 42.67
N GLU A 897 -34.92 -34.94 43.81
CA GLU A 897 -35.68 -35.65 44.84
C GLU A 897 -37.06 -36.06 44.35
N ALA A 898 -37.80 -35.20 43.63
CA ALA A 898 -39.06 -35.57 42.99
C ALA A 898 -38.87 -36.67 41.93
N LYS A 899 -37.76 -36.64 41.19
CA LYS A 899 -37.39 -37.69 40.23
C LYS A 899 -36.95 -38.99 40.93
N ALA A 900 -36.35 -38.89 42.12
CA ALA A 900 -36.03 -40.03 42.98
C ALA A 900 -37.30 -40.63 43.61
N ALA A 901 -38.26 -39.81 44.07
CA ALA A 901 -39.57 -40.22 44.59
C ALA A 901 -40.43 -40.91 43.50
N ALA A 902 -40.38 -40.42 42.26
CA ALA A 902 -40.97 -41.08 41.11
C ALA A 902 -40.30 -42.43 40.77
N SER A 903 -39.02 -42.60 41.12
CA SER A 903 -38.30 -43.88 40.96
C SER A 903 -38.47 -44.87 42.12
N SER A 904 -38.71 -44.40 43.34
CA SER A 904 -38.96 -45.25 44.52
C SER A 904 -40.41 -45.71 44.67
N SER A 905 -41.36 -45.03 44.02
CA SER A 905 -42.77 -45.45 43.93
C SER A 905 -43.04 -46.54 42.87
N SER A 906 -42.01 -47.09 42.20
CA SER A 906 -42.16 -48.08 41.12
C SER A 906 -41.24 -49.32 41.22
N SER A 907 -41.13 -49.94 42.41
CA SER A 907 -40.64 -51.34 42.50
C SER A 907 -41.15 -52.17 43.69
N ALA A 908 -42.46 -52.45 43.74
CA ALA A 908 -42.98 -53.60 44.49
C ALA A 908 -44.15 -54.30 43.77
N SER A 909 -43.91 -55.53 43.30
CA SER A 909 -44.89 -56.54 42.91
C SER A 909 -45.82 -56.27 41.70
N ALA A 910 -45.33 -56.61 40.50
CA ALA A 910 -46.21 -57.05 39.41
C ALA A 910 -46.49 -58.56 39.51
N ALA A 911 -47.77 -58.96 39.63
CA ALA A 911 -48.32 -60.25 39.20
C ALA A 911 -49.86 -60.19 39.28
N SER A 912 -50.62 -60.06 38.19
CA SER A 912 -50.80 -61.17 37.24
C SER A 912 -51.57 -60.79 35.96
N ALA A 913 -51.26 -61.53 34.89
CA ALA A 913 -52.09 -61.87 33.72
C ALA A 913 -52.38 -60.85 32.58
N SER A 914 -51.66 -61.06 31.45
CA SER A 914 -52.14 -61.14 30.04
C SER A 914 -52.84 -59.93 29.38
N SER A 915 -52.50 -59.44 28.18
CA SER A 915 -51.93 -60.06 26.97
C SER A 915 -51.73 -59.04 25.83
N ALA A 916 -50.76 -59.26 24.93
CA ALA A 916 -50.58 -58.64 23.58
C ALA A 916 -50.37 -57.09 23.51
N SER A 917 -49.62 -56.48 22.56
CA SER A 917 -48.61 -56.95 21.57
C SER A 917 -47.92 -55.75 20.88
N ALA A 918 -46.60 -55.83 20.62
CA ALA A 918 -45.81 -55.02 19.65
C ALA A 918 -45.73 -53.47 19.83
N SER A 919 -44.65 -52.73 19.48
CA SER A 919 -43.25 -53.05 19.10
C SER A 919 -42.35 -51.80 19.06
N ALA A 920 -41.05 -51.90 19.44
CA ALA A 920 -39.90 -51.04 19.06
C ALA A 920 -39.92 -49.52 19.46
N ALA A 921 -38.83 -48.74 19.60
CA ALA A 921 -37.37 -48.91 19.80
C ALA A 921 -36.73 -47.48 19.95
N SER A 922 -35.53 -47.19 20.48
CA SER A 922 -34.58 -47.87 21.40
C SER A 922 -33.36 -46.96 21.72
N ALA A 923 -32.74 -47.09 22.91
CA ALA A 923 -31.36 -46.66 23.27
C ALA A 923 -31.04 -45.13 23.40
N SER A 924 -30.05 -44.66 24.18
CA SER A 924 -29.36 -45.19 25.39
C SER A 924 -28.45 -44.12 26.05
N SER A 925 -28.41 -44.08 27.39
CA SER A 925 -27.31 -43.70 28.32
C SER A 925 -26.19 -42.70 27.93
N ALA A 926 -25.90 -41.77 28.86
CA ALA A 926 -24.55 -41.25 29.12
C ALA A 926 -24.36 -40.97 30.63
N ALA A 927 -23.12 -41.07 31.12
CA ALA A 927 -22.74 -40.97 32.53
C ALA A 927 -21.95 -39.67 32.84
N GLU A 928 -21.56 -39.54 34.11
CA GLU A 928 -20.94 -38.38 34.79
C GLU A 928 -19.74 -37.72 34.07
N ALA A 929 -19.63 -36.39 34.20
CA ALA A 929 -18.40 -35.62 34.04
C ALA A 929 -18.46 -34.32 34.85
N GLU A 930 -17.31 -33.85 35.34
CA GLU A 930 -17.15 -32.67 36.21
C GLU A 930 -17.46 -31.35 35.46
N ALA A 931 -18.01 -30.35 36.18
CA ALA A 931 -18.34 -29.05 35.62
C ALA A 931 -17.49 -27.92 36.21
N THR A 932 -16.63 -27.31 35.39
CA THR A 932 -15.97 -26.03 35.68
C THR A 932 -16.87 -24.84 35.31
N PRO A 933 -16.76 -23.69 35.99
CA PRO A 933 -17.66 -22.56 35.77
C PRO A 933 -17.12 -21.61 34.69
N ASN A 934 -17.51 -21.77 33.42
CA ASN A 934 -17.29 -20.72 32.41
C ASN A 934 -18.24 -20.77 31.19
N VAL A 935 -19.57 -20.70 31.41
CA VAL A 935 -20.60 -20.71 30.33
C VAL A 935 -21.66 -19.60 30.52
N LEU A 936 -21.35 -18.57 31.32
CA LEU A 936 -22.28 -17.45 31.59
C LEU A 936 -21.83 -16.10 31.03
N GLU A 937 -20.57 -15.94 30.63
CA GLU A 937 -20.10 -14.73 29.92
C GLU A 937 -20.47 -14.77 28.42
N GLU A 938 -20.36 -15.94 27.77
CA GLU A 938 -20.55 -16.11 26.33
C GLU A 938 -22.00 -15.81 25.87
N VAL A 939 -23.01 -16.13 26.69
CA VAL A 939 -24.44 -15.87 26.42
C VAL A 939 -24.83 -14.40 26.65
N VAL A 940 -24.02 -13.63 27.38
CA VAL A 940 -24.25 -12.20 27.63
C VAL A 940 -23.66 -11.35 26.48
N GLU A 941 -22.50 -11.73 25.94
CA GLU A 941 -21.92 -11.07 24.77
C GLU A 941 -22.75 -11.27 23.49
N GLU A 942 -23.32 -12.47 23.27
CA GLU A 942 -24.15 -12.76 22.10
C GLU A 942 -25.43 -11.89 22.04
N LYS A 943 -26.07 -11.66 23.19
CA LYS A 943 -27.26 -10.77 23.27
C LYS A 943 -26.94 -9.28 23.15
N LEU A 944 -25.80 -8.84 23.69
CA LEU A 944 -25.32 -7.46 23.52
C LEU A 944 -24.87 -7.15 22.09
N ALA A 945 -24.65 -8.16 21.25
CA ALA A 945 -24.40 -8.00 19.81
C ALA A 945 -25.71 -7.83 19.03
N GLU A 946 -26.73 -8.66 19.26
CA GLU A 946 -28.04 -8.56 18.58
C GLU A 946 -28.74 -7.22 18.84
N GLU A 947 -28.65 -6.69 20.07
CA GLU A 947 -29.29 -5.42 20.44
C GLU A 947 -28.66 -4.20 19.74
N LYS A 948 -27.33 -4.22 19.52
CA LYS A 948 -26.61 -3.19 18.76
C LYS A 948 -26.86 -3.26 17.26
N GLU A 949 -27.10 -4.45 16.70
CA GLU A 949 -27.45 -4.59 15.28
C GLU A 949 -28.88 -4.08 14.98
N ALA A 950 -29.76 -4.03 16.00
CA ALA A 950 -31.10 -3.48 15.90
C ALA A 950 -31.12 -1.93 15.92
N GLU A 951 -30.27 -1.28 16.71
CA GLU A 951 -30.14 0.19 16.69
C GLU A 951 -29.49 0.71 15.40
N ALA A 952 -28.45 0.04 14.91
CA ALA A 952 -27.75 0.43 13.68
C ALA A 952 -28.68 0.46 12.43
N LYS A 953 -29.73 -0.38 12.40
CA LYS A 953 -30.72 -0.40 11.31
C LYS A 953 -31.78 0.71 11.40
N LYS A 954 -31.93 1.40 12.53
CA LYS A 954 -32.85 2.55 12.67
C LYS A 954 -32.23 3.88 12.28
N GLY A 955 -30.91 4.00 12.29
CA GLY A 955 -30.20 5.24 11.92
C GLY A 955 -30.02 5.47 10.42
N HIS A 956 -30.57 4.61 9.54
CA HIS A 956 -30.25 4.62 8.10
C HIS A 956 -31.39 5.11 7.18
N ASP A 957 -32.56 5.47 7.74
CA ASP A 957 -33.73 6.00 6.99
C ASP A 957 -33.93 7.53 7.16
N GLU A 958 -33.04 8.22 7.88
CA GLU A 958 -33.01 9.70 7.94
C GLU A 958 -31.59 10.26 7.65
N LEU A 959 -31.14 10.13 6.40
CA LEU A 959 -30.17 11.02 5.74
C LEU A 959 -30.11 10.81 4.21
#